data_AF-A0A2L2WWH5-F1
#
_entry.id   AF-A0A2L2WWH5-F1
#
_cell.length_a   1.000
_cell.length_b   1.000
_cell.length_c   1.000
_cell.angle_alpha   90.00
_cell.angle_beta   90.00
_cell.angle_gamma   90.00
#
_symmetry.space_group_name_H-M   'P 1'
#
loop_
_entity.id
_entity.type
_entity.pdbx_description
1 polymer ?
#
loop_
_entity_poly.entity_id
_entity_poly.type
_entity_poly.pdbx_seq_one_letter_code
_entity_poly.pdbx_strand_id
1 'polypeptide(L)'
;MQRIYQFLLFLILIINSVHAQNDTELHEAVGKYFTAYRLSGYSPRNPMRADSSKVDNNNRTLLIYANESFCSQLFTPESITRIYKDLKRQLPSPYNNYHITISDKKGRTIEDFIPNTLRTGNEDRSRLWEGIDYTGQPWVTNISRPYKITHGLANRHLVVNASHGRYYKEGRWLWQRPFLFCTAEDLLTQSFVFPYIIPMLENAGAIVFTARERDIQTAEAVVDNDAKTASGIYEETSADKSNGWSTVDGVSGFATLSTVLNDSIEPFLQGTVRQISAVAHQSRLSQAAWIPTIPRTGRYAVYVSYASLPNSVPDAHYTVFHKGGSTHFIINQQFGGGTWVYLGTFDFNEGTRREGCVVLSNQSNFSGVVTADGVRFGGGMGQTSRETSGTSAVPRFLESARYQAQWSGLPDSLFRRGNTSNDYNDDLRSRSYLTNNFGGGSIYMNGIEGKGIPFELSLAVHSDAGVNRENGIYGTLAICTTVDGLGATTFPPGMSRKASHDFAATLLNTVSSDLSKTFSTTWTQREIWDRNYAETRTPDVPSAILEMFSHQNFTDMKYAHDPTFKFFMSRAVYKAILRYVNNLHSVKDYAVQPLPPHAFAARLTENGMAELSWQPTEDPLEPSARPSAYVVYTKTGDGGFDNGKLIEGGVTRITFPVNAGTTYAFKVTAVNQGGESFPSEILSLRRAQTAVAKQILIVNGFDRLSGPAWVERNDSLGFDLDEDLGVAYGYATAFSGRQFNFNAASTAEERTDALGYSGTELTGKILAGNTFNYPLLHGQDIAAAGDYSFSSCSREALLNGSVNPENYHMIDYICGLQRDVPHNLFPYKTFDRETRQLLTRYLHKGGSLLVSGSYIGSDLMQKDERRFATDVLKYIPAGTARSDSTTYVRGLNLVIPIRRTPSAEGYAVTAPDVILPSGKNTFSAFAYGGGLSAGTAYAGHDYRVIAMGFPFESITESSTRGMAMGAIIRFLTDK
;
A
#
# COMPACT_ATOMS: atom_id res chain seq x y z
N MET A 1 -5.09 61.69 63.88
CA MET A 1 -5.92 60.86 62.98
C MET A 1 -5.60 61.07 61.50
N GLN A 2 -5.47 62.29 60.99
CA GLN A 2 -5.24 62.57 59.55
C GLN A 2 -3.96 61.93 58.95
N ARG A 3 -2.85 61.87 59.70
CA ARG A 3 -1.60 61.21 59.27
C ARG A 3 -1.70 59.68 59.16
N ILE A 4 -2.59 59.05 59.94
CA ILE A 4 -2.82 57.59 59.89
C ILE A 4 -3.64 57.21 58.66
N TYR A 5 -4.63 58.03 58.28
CA TYR A 5 -5.40 57.84 57.06
C TYR A 5 -4.57 58.03 55.79
N GLN A 6 -3.66 59.01 55.75
CA GLN A 6 -2.72 59.17 54.63
C GLN A 6 -1.72 58.01 54.54
N PHE A 7 -1.23 57.50 55.68
CA PHE A 7 -0.35 56.33 55.70
C PHE A 7 -1.08 55.05 55.26
N LEU A 8 -2.34 54.86 55.66
CA LEU A 8 -3.19 53.74 55.20
C LEU A 8 -3.54 53.82 53.70
N LEU A 9 -3.85 55.01 53.18
CA LEU A 9 -4.08 55.21 51.74
C LEU A 9 -2.79 54.98 50.93
N PHE A 10 -1.64 55.43 51.43
CA PHE A 10 -0.35 55.18 50.80
C PHE A 10 0.05 53.70 50.89
N LEU A 11 -0.25 53.02 52.01
CA LEU A 11 -0.05 51.58 52.17
C LEU A 11 -0.97 50.78 51.22
N ILE A 12 -2.23 51.17 51.07
CA ILE A 12 -3.17 50.54 50.13
C ILE A 12 -2.74 50.78 48.67
N LEU A 13 -2.25 51.98 48.33
CA LEU A 13 -1.68 52.28 47.02
C LEU A 13 -0.40 51.47 46.75
N ILE A 14 0.49 51.32 47.72
CA ILE A 14 1.68 50.46 47.62
C ILE A 14 1.28 48.99 47.49
N ILE A 15 0.35 48.51 48.31
CA ILE A 15 -0.13 47.11 48.27
C ILE A 15 -0.77 46.82 46.91
N ASN A 16 -1.63 47.70 46.39
CA ASN A 16 -2.24 47.53 45.07
C ASN A 16 -1.22 47.64 43.93
N SER A 17 -0.20 48.51 44.05
CA SER A 17 0.88 48.62 43.05
C SER A 17 1.80 47.40 43.06
N VAL A 18 2.10 46.83 44.23
CA VAL A 18 2.89 45.59 44.38
C VAL A 18 2.10 44.38 43.87
N HIS A 19 0.79 44.30 44.12
CA HIS A 19 -0.05 43.23 43.55
C HIS A 19 -0.14 43.33 42.02
N ALA A 20 -0.35 44.53 41.47
CA ALA A 20 -0.38 44.74 40.03
C ALA A 20 0.98 44.48 39.35
N GLN A 21 2.08 44.81 40.02
CA GLN A 21 3.44 44.50 39.55
C GLN A 21 3.71 42.99 39.58
N ASN A 22 3.34 42.29 40.65
CA ASN A 22 3.50 40.84 40.77
C ASN A 22 2.67 40.07 39.72
N ASP A 23 1.45 40.54 39.42
CA ASP A 23 0.61 39.94 38.37
C ASP A 23 1.19 40.17 36.97
N THR A 24 1.80 41.34 36.73
CA THR A 24 2.50 41.63 35.46
C THR A 24 3.73 40.74 35.29
N GLU A 25 4.57 40.62 36.32
CA GLU A 25 5.74 39.73 36.32
C GLU A 25 5.34 38.25 36.15
N LEU A 26 4.22 37.83 36.73
CA LEU A 26 3.64 36.50 36.52
C LEU A 26 3.25 36.28 35.05
N HIS A 27 2.49 37.19 34.44
CA HIS A 27 2.05 37.06 33.05
C HIS A 27 3.24 37.03 32.08
N GLU A 28 4.26 37.85 32.31
CA GLU A 28 5.50 37.82 31.52
C GLU A 28 6.27 36.51 31.68
N ALA A 29 6.42 36.00 32.91
CA ALA A 29 7.09 34.72 33.18
C ALA A 29 6.36 33.55 32.48
N VAL A 30 5.03 33.50 32.57
CA VAL A 30 4.22 32.52 31.86
C VAL A 30 4.41 32.66 30.35
N GLY A 31 4.25 33.86 29.79
CA GLY A 31 4.41 34.11 28.35
C GLY A 31 5.79 33.69 27.83
N LYS A 32 6.85 34.02 28.59
CA LYS A 32 8.24 33.66 28.26
C LYS A 32 8.46 32.15 28.26
N TYR A 33 7.92 31.43 29.25
CA TYR A 33 8.03 29.97 29.30
C TYR A 33 7.48 29.31 28.03
N PHE A 34 6.24 29.61 27.66
CA PHE A 34 5.59 28.98 26.50
C PHE A 34 6.25 29.40 25.18
N THR A 35 6.67 30.66 25.05
CA THR A 35 7.34 31.16 23.83
C THR A 35 8.74 30.56 23.65
N ALA A 36 9.44 30.24 24.75
CA ALA A 36 10.74 29.58 24.74
C ALA A 36 10.66 28.05 24.69
N TYR A 37 9.49 27.46 24.98
CA TYR A 37 9.30 26.01 24.98
C TYR A 37 9.59 25.44 23.59
N ARG A 38 10.40 24.39 23.52
CA ARG A 38 10.70 23.65 22.30
C ARG A 38 10.62 22.17 22.58
N LEU A 39 10.05 21.43 21.64
CA LEU A 39 10.00 19.97 21.66
C LEU A 39 10.73 19.46 20.41
N SER A 40 11.77 18.64 20.62
CA SER A 40 12.57 18.11 19.52
C SER A 40 11.70 17.32 18.54
N GLY A 41 11.85 17.60 17.24
CA GLY A 41 11.08 16.95 16.18
C GLY A 41 9.64 17.43 16.02
N TYR A 42 9.14 18.33 16.89
CA TYR A 42 7.80 18.89 16.79
C TYR A 42 7.84 20.32 16.23
N SER A 43 7.12 20.55 15.13
CA SER A 43 7.03 21.86 14.47
C SER A 43 5.57 22.22 14.18
N PRO A 44 4.87 22.91 15.10
CA PRO A 44 3.50 23.36 14.86
C PRO A 44 3.45 24.52 13.87
N ARG A 45 2.30 24.69 13.22
CA ARG A 45 2.04 25.77 12.25
C ARG A 45 2.19 27.17 12.85
N ASN A 46 1.81 27.34 14.11
CA ASN A 46 1.92 28.62 14.83
C ASN A 46 2.84 28.47 16.06
N PRO A 47 3.44 29.58 16.54
CA PRO A 47 4.20 29.56 17.78
C PRO A 47 3.36 29.10 18.98
N MET A 48 3.99 28.34 19.89
CA MET A 48 3.42 27.97 21.17
C MET A 48 3.36 29.18 22.11
N ARG A 49 2.22 29.37 22.80
CA ARG A 49 2.02 30.48 23.74
C ARG A 49 0.96 30.12 24.80
N ALA A 50 0.96 30.88 25.90
CA ALA A 50 -0.21 30.99 26.75
C ALA A 50 -1.13 32.09 26.19
N ASP A 51 -2.40 31.77 25.99
CA ASP A 51 -3.42 32.73 25.56
C ASP A 51 -3.89 33.61 26.74
N SER A 52 -4.02 33.03 27.95
CA SER A 52 -4.29 33.80 29.18
C SER A 52 -3.94 33.01 30.45
N SER A 53 -3.96 33.66 31.61
CA SER A 53 -3.86 33.00 32.91
C SER A 53 -4.76 33.68 33.95
N LYS A 54 -5.27 32.90 34.90
CA LYS A 54 -6.15 33.34 35.99
C LYS A 54 -5.60 32.86 37.32
N VAL A 55 -5.48 33.78 38.27
CA VAL A 55 -4.98 33.53 39.62
C VAL A 55 -6.16 33.50 40.60
N ASP A 56 -6.13 32.54 41.53
CA ASP A 56 -6.95 32.55 42.73
C ASP A 56 -6.04 32.47 43.97
N ASN A 57 -5.77 33.64 44.55
CA ASN A 57 -4.90 33.77 45.72
C ASN A 57 -5.49 33.13 46.98
N ASN A 58 -6.83 33.03 47.08
CA ASN A 58 -7.49 32.44 48.25
C ASN A 58 -7.27 30.92 48.29
N ASN A 59 -7.41 30.27 47.12
CA ASN A 59 -7.20 28.84 46.98
C ASN A 59 -5.76 28.46 46.61
N ARG A 60 -4.89 29.46 46.40
CA ARG A 60 -3.50 29.30 45.94
C ARG A 60 -3.42 28.49 44.65
N THR A 61 -4.24 28.84 43.67
CA THR A 61 -4.27 28.18 42.35
C THR A 61 -3.96 29.16 41.22
N LEU A 62 -3.34 28.62 40.16
CA LEU A 62 -3.02 29.32 38.91
C LEU A 62 -3.52 28.48 37.74
N LEU A 63 -4.52 28.99 37.02
CA LEU A 63 -5.02 28.37 35.79
C LEU A 63 -4.40 29.07 34.58
N ILE A 64 -3.81 28.32 33.67
CA ILE A 64 -3.20 28.82 32.43
C ILE A 64 -3.95 28.22 31.24
N TYR A 65 -4.38 29.07 30.32
CA TYR A 65 -4.95 28.65 29.04
C TYR A 65 -3.86 28.70 27.98
N ALA A 66 -3.44 27.53 27.48
CA ALA A 66 -2.45 27.41 26.44
C ALA A 66 -3.11 27.32 25.04
N ASN A 67 -2.39 27.80 24.03
CA ASN A 67 -2.91 27.79 22.66
C ASN A 67 -2.90 26.39 22.03
N GLU A 68 -3.62 26.22 20.92
CA GLU A 68 -3.73 24.95 20.20
C GLU A 68 -2.35 24.36 19.84
N SER A 69 -1.40 25.18 19.38
CA SER A 69 -0.05 24.71 19.03
C SER A 69 0.71 24.08 20.20
N PHE A 70 0.48 24.52 21.45
CA PHE A 70 1.04 23.86 22.62
C PHE A 70 0.22 22.62 23.01
N CYS A 71 -1.11 22.70 22.99
CA CYS A 71 -1.99 21.60 23.42
C CYS A 71 -2.10 20.45 22.41
N SER A 72 -1.66 20.64 21.16
CA SER A 72 -1.69 19.63 20.09
C SER A 72 -0.42 18.80 19.96
N GLN A 73 0.55 18.97 20.88
CA GLN A 73 1.74 18.12 20.92
C GLN A 73 1.44 16.75 21.56
N LEU A 74 2.37 15.81 21.42
CA LEU A 74 2.27 14.53 22.12
C LEU A 74 2.68 14.70 23.60
N PHE A 75 1.75 14.44 24.52
CA PHE A 75 2.04 14.44 25.95
C PHE A 75 2.26 13.03 26.50
N THR A 76 3.30 12.88 27.32
CA THR A 76 3.55 11.72 28.20
C THR A 76 3.49 12.16 29.68
N PRO A 77 3.29 11.22 30.64
CA PRO A 77 3.35 11.54 32.07
C PRO A 77 4.64 12.26 32.49
N GLU A 78 5.78 11.87 31.91
CA GLU A 78 7.09 12.47 32.17
C GLU A 78 7.18 13.89 31.58
N SER A 79 6.65 14.08 30.37
CA SER A 79 6.64 15.39 29.73
C SER A 79 5.83 16.41 30.53
N ILE A 80 4.68 16.01 31.07
CA ILE A 80 3.81 16.87 31.89
C ILE A 80 4.48 17.21 33.21
N THR A 81 5.06 16.21 33.87
CA THR A 81 5.81 16.41 35.12
C THR A 81 6.94 17.42 34.92
N ARG A 82 7.68 17.30 33.80
CA ARG A 82 8.72 18.26 33.41
C ARG A 82 8.15 19.65 33.16
N ILE A 83 7.04 19.76 32.41
CA ILE A 83 6.39 21.04 32.12
C ILE A 83 6.04 21.80 33.40
N TYR A 84 5.31 21.16 34.32
CA TYR A 84 4.94 21.83 35.58
C TYR A 84 6.15 22.19 36.44
N LYS A 85 7.16 21.31 36.50
CA LYS A 85 8.39 21.57 37.27
C LYS A 85 9.16 22.76 36.70
N ASP A 86 9.35 22.82 35.39
CA ASP A 86 10.10 23.88 34.73
C ASP A 86 9.34 25.20 34.79
N LEU A 87 8.01 25.18 34.62
CA LEU A 87 7.18 26.35 34.80
C LEU A 87 7.27 26.88 36.23
N LYS A 88 7.08 26.04 37.26
CA LYS A 88 7.21 26.45 38.68
C LYS A 88 8.54 27.12 39.01
N ARG A 89 9.64 26.66 38.40
CA ARG A 89 10.98 27.26 38.58
C ARG A 89 11.11 28.65 37.99
N GLN A 90 10.31 28.99 36.99
CA GLN A 90 10.34 30.27 36.30
C GLN A 90 9.32 31.29 36.86
N LEU A 91 8.32 30.83 37.60
CA LEU A 91 7.32 31.72 38.20
C LEU A 91 7.89 32.49 39.40
N PRO A 92 7.52 33.77 39.59
CA PRO A 92 7.88 34.52 40.78
C PRO A 92 7.12 34.01 42.02
N SER A 93 7.67 34.29 43.21
CA SER A 93 6.97 34.07 44.49
C SER A 93 5.79 35.05 44.62
N PRO A 94 4.62 34.66 45.15
CA PRO A 94 4.30 33.36 45.75
C PRO A 94 3.78 32.30 44.76
N TYR A 95 3.60 32.63 43.49
CA TYR A 95 2.92 31.79 42.49
C TYR A 95 3.67 30.48 42.17
N ASN A 96 5.00 30.44 42.35
CA ASN A 96 5.79 29.22 42.23
C ASN A 96 5.36 28.09 43.20
N ASN A 97 4.67 28.44 44.30
CA ASN A 97 4.13 27.50 45.28
C ASN A 97 2.64 27.20 45.07
N TYR A 98 1.99 27.79 44.06
CA TYR A 98 0.56 27.57 43.78
C TYR A 98 0.36 26.20 43.12
N HIS A 99 -0.87 25.68 43.22
CA HIS A 99 -1.31 24.57 42.39
C HIS A 99 -1.59 25.10 40.97
N ILE A 100 -0.84 24.60 39.99
CA ILE A 100 -0.94 25.06 38.60
C ILE A 100 -1.77 24.06 37.81
N THR A 101 -2.70 24.56 37.03
CA THR A 101 -3.44 23.79 36.02
C THR A 101 -3.21 24.43 34.66
N ILE A 102 -2.82 23.64 33.66
CA ILE A 102 -2.72 24.09 32.26
C ILE A 102 -3.85 23.43 31.48
N SER A 103 -4.62 24.24 30.74
CA SER A 103 -5.75 23.76 29.96
C SER A 103 -5.81 24.38 28.57
N ASP A 104 -6.53 23.74 27.66
CA ASP A 104 -6.87 24.33 26.37
C ASP A 104 -8.07 25.27 26.47
N LYS A 105 -8.44 25.92 25.36
CA LYS A 105 -9.63 26.79 25.30
C LYS A 105 -10.97 26.07 25.54
N LYS A 106 -11.00 24.73 25.48
CA LYS A 106 -12.18 23.90 25.75
C LYS A 106 -12.24 23.48 27.23
N GLY A 107 -11.28 23.89 28.06
CA GLY A 107 -11.21 23.57 29.48
C GLY A 107 -10.63 22.18 29.80
N ARG A 108 -10.05 21.49 28.81
CA ARG A 108 -9.39 20.19 29.00
C ARG A 108 -7.98 20.41 29.52
N THR A 109 -7.57 19.66 30.54
CA THR A 109 -6.23 19.82 31.10
C THR A 109 -5.19 19.09 30.25
N ILE A 110 -3.90 19.44 30.37
CA ILE A 110 -2.87 18.79 29.54
C ILE A 110 -2.75 17.28 29.81
N GLU A 111 -3.15 16.81 30.99
CA GLU A 111 -3.23 15.41 31.39
C GLU A 111 -4.30 14.62 30.62
N ASP A 112 -5.36 15.29 30.15
CA ASP A 112 -6.40 14.67 29.33
C ASP A 112 -5.85 14.20 27.97
N PHE A 113 -4.82 14.86 27.45
CA PHE A 113 -4.21 14.59 26.15
C PHE A 113 -3.17 13.45 26.16
N ILE A 114 -2.85 12.88 27.33
CA ILE A 114 -2.02 11.66 27.37
C ILE A 114 -2.86 10.49 26.83
N PRO A 115 -2.45 9.85 25.71
CA PRO A 115 -3.17 8.70 25.19
C PRO A 115 -2.96 7.48 26.09
N ASN A 116 -3.94 6.59 26.18
CA ASN A 116 -3.86 5.39 27.01
C ASN A 116 -2.62 4.54 26.72
N THR A 117 -2.18 4.46 25.45
CA THR A 117 -0.97 3.75 25.03
C THR A 117 0.33 4.29 25.64
N LEU A 118 0.33 5.51 26.20
CA LEU A 118 1.49 6.14 26.85
C LEU A 118 1.31 6.34 28.36
N ARG A 119 0.20 5.87 28.95
CA ARG A 119 -0.01 5.93 30.40
C ARG A 119 0.76 4.80 31.11
N THR A 120 1.35 5.11 32.26
CA THR A 120 2.09 4.15 33.11
C THR A 120 1.25 3.63 34.29
N GLY A 121 -0.07 3.85 34.25
CA GLY A 121 -1.07 3.51 35.27
C GLY A 121 -2.30 4.41 35.12
N ASN A 122 -3.41 4.07 35.80
CA ASN A 122 -4.67 4.84 35.72
C ASN A 122 -5.13 5.08 34.28
N GLU A 123 -5.17 4.01 33.47
CA GLU A 123 -5.75 4.04 32.12
C GLU A 123 -7.19 4.60 32.20
N ASP A 124 -7.54 5.48 31.27
CA ASP A 124 -8.89 6.01 31.17
C ASP A 124 -9.77 4.94 30.54
N ARG A 125 -10.41 4.14 31.39
CA ARG A 125 -11.28 3.02 31.03
C ARG A 125 -12.42 3.43 30.10
N SER A 126 -12.87 4.69 30.16
CA SER A 126 -13.91 5.21 29.26
C SER A 126 -13.48 5.28 27.79
N ARG A 127 -12.17 5.21 27.49
CA ARG A 127 -11.62 5.21 26.13
C ARG A 127 -11.34 3.81 25.58
N LEU A 128 -11.71 2.76 26.32
CA LEU A 128 -11.53 1.35 25.95
C LEU A 128 -12.89 0.69 25.64
N TRP A 129 -12.89 -0.47 24.99
CA TRP A 129 -14.14 -1.18 24.67
C TRP A 129 -14.81 -1.85 25.88
N GLU A 130 -14.09 -2.05 26.98
CA GLU A 130 -14.66 -2.46 28.28
C GLU A 130 -15.64 -3.65 28.22
N GLY A 131 -15.18 -4.81 27.72
CA GLY A 131 -15.99 -6.02 27.65
C GLY A 131 -16.87 -6.14 26.39
N ILE A 132 -16.81 -5.16 25.49
CA ILE A 132 -17.34 -5.27 24.12
C ILE A 132 -16.25 -5.87 23.23
N ASP A 133 -16.39 -7.15 22.88
CA ASP A 133 -15.47 -7.84 21.98
C ASP A 133 -16.24 -8.77 21.05
N TYR A 134 -15.95 -8.70 19.75
CA TYR A 134 -16.61 -9.51 18.74
C TYR A 134 -16.00 -10.92 18.70
N THR A 135 -16.78 -11.92 19.12
CA THR A 135 -16.34 -13.32 19.22
C THR A 135 -17.03 -14.25 18.21
N GLY A 136 -17.86 -13.70 17.32
CA GLY A 136 -18.57 -14.46 16.28
C GLY A 136 -17.70 -14.82 15.07
N GLN A 137 -18.30 -15.48 14.08
CA GLN A 137 -17.61 -15.81 12.82
C GLN A 137 -17.29 -14.52 12.03
N PRO A 138 -16.06 -14.33 11.55
CA PRO A 138 -15.69 -13.13 10.79
C PRO A 138 -16.54 -12.97 9.52
N TRP A 139 -16.62 -11.74 9.00
CA TRP A 139 -17.44 -11.45 7.81
C TRP A 139 -17.01 -12.33 6.62
N VAL A 140 -15.70 -12.46 6.43
CA VAL A 140 -15.08 -13.35 5.44
C VAL A 140 -13.81 -13.97 6.03
N THR A 141 -13.59 -15.26 5.78
CA THR A 141 -12.37 -15.98 6.18
C THR A 141 -11.85 -16.83 5.02
N ASN A 142 -10.57 -16.64 4.64
CA ASN A 142 -9.88 -17.56 3.74
C ASN A 142 -9.42 -18.81 4.53
N ILE A 143 -10.07 -19.95 4.30
CA ILE A 143 -9.77 -21.22 4.98
C ILE A 143 -8.76 -22.08 4.21
N SER A 144 -8.29 -21.64 3.04
CA SER A 144 -7.17 -22.27 2.34
C SER A 144 -5.80 -21.76 2.79
N ARG A 145 -5.75 -20.73 3.65
CA ARG A 145 -4.50 -20.25 4.26
C ARG A 145 -3.87 -21.37 5.10
N PRO A 146 -2.56 -21.68 4.94
CA PRO A 146 -1.93 -22.83 5.58
C PRO A 146 -1.45 -22.56 7.01
N TYR A 147 -1.73 -21.38 7.58
CA TYR A 147 -1.33 -20.96 8.93
C TYR A 147 -2.45 -20.17 9.62
N LYS A 148 -2.35 -20.00 10.93
CA LYS A 148 -3.29 -19.22 11.75
C LYS A 148 -2.60 -17.98 12.33
N ILE A 149 -3.35 -16.90 12.43
CA ILE A 149 -2.90 -15.65 13.06
C ILE A 149 -3.56 -15.59 14.44
N THR A 150 -2.77 -15.36 15.49
CA THR A 150 -3.25 -15.43 16.88
C THR A 150 -2.92 -14.18 17.70
N HIS A 151 -1.89 -13.44 17.31
CA HIS A 151 -1.40 -12.23 18.02
C HIS A 151 -1.35 -11.01 17.09
N GLY A 152 -2.13 -11.05 15.99
CA GLY A 152 -2.28 -9.95 15.03
C GLY A 152 -3.60 -9.20 15.23
N LEU A 153 -4.37 -9.11 14.15
CA LEU A 153 -5.68 -8.46 14.02
C LEU A 153 -6.77 -9.45 13.58
N ALA A 154 -6.58 -10.75 13.82
CA ALA A 154 -7.60 -11.75 13.52
C ALA A 154 -8.95 -11.38 14.16
N ASN A 155 -10.04 -11.53 13.41
CA ASN A 155 -11.42 -11.17 13.77
C ASN A 155 -11.70 -9.67 13.97
N ARG A 156 -10.76 -8.79 13.64
CA ARG A 156 -10.95 -7.33 13.69
C ARG A 156 -11.45 -6.80 12.35
N HIS A 157 -12.48 -5.95 12.34
CA HIS A 157 -13.03 -5.36 11.12
C HIS A 157 -12.76 -3.86 11.10
N LEU A 158 -12.01 -3.41 10.09
CA LEU A 158 -11.47 -2.07 10.03
C LEU A 158 -11.92 -1.38 8.74
N VAL A 159 -12.13 -0.06 8.82
CA VAL A 159 -12.36 0.76 7.64
C VAL A 159 -11.12 1.61 7.38
N VAL A 160 -10.55 1.51 6.18
CA VAL A 160 -9.42 2.34 5.75
C VAL A 160 -9.73 2.97 4.39
N ASN A 161 -9.71 4.30 4.34
CA ASN A 161 -10.01 5.06 3.15
C ASN A 161 -8.78 5.86 2.71
N ALA A 162 -8.47 5.79 1.42
CA ALA A 162 -7.70 6.84 0.78
C ALA A 162 -8.52 8.14 0.77
N SER A 163 -7.87 9.26 0.46
CA SER A 163 -8.51 10.57 0.33
C SER A 163 -9.56 10.59 -0.80
N HIS A 164 -9.94 11.78 -1.25
CA HIS A 164 -11.05 12.09 -2.15
C HIS A 164 -11.15 11.19 -3.40
N GLY A 165 -10.54 11.57 -4.51
CA GLY A 165 -10.76 10.93 -5.81
C GLY A 165 -11.61 11.80 -6.74
N ARG A 166 -11.76 11.38 -8.00
CA ARG A 166 -12.43 12.18 -9.03
C ARG A 166 -13.92 12.31 -8.74
N TYR A 167 -14.44 13.53 -8.75
CA TYR A 167 -15.85 13.85 -8.46
C TYR A 167 -16.46 14.83 -9.47
N TYR A 168 -17.78 14.90 -9.51
CA TYR A 168 -18.54 15.79 -10.37
C TYR A 168 -18.92 17.08 -9.65
N LYS A 169 -18.73 18.23 -10.31
CA LYS A 169 -19.22 19.52 -9.83
C LYS A 169 -19.46 20.48 -10.99
N GLU A 170 -20.67 21.03 -11.05
CA GLU A 170 -21.07 22.16 -11.89
C GLU A 170 -20.67 21.98 -13.36
N GLY A 171 -21.15 20.91 -14.02
CA GLY A 171 -20.91 20.69 -15.45
C GLY A 171 -19.59 19.99 -15.80
N ARG A 172 -18.81 19.51 -14.81
CA ARG A 172 -17.49 18.91 -15.07
C ARG A 172 -17.02 17.93 -13.99
N TRP A 173 -16.16 17.00 -14.42
CA TRP A 173 -15.43 16.07 -13.56
C TRP A 173 -14.10 16.66 -13.12
N LEU A 174 -13.85 16.73 -11.81
CA LEU A 174 -12.73 17.42 -11.16
C LEU A 174 -12.00 16.51 -10.17
N TRP A 175 -10.82 16.98 -9.77
CA TRP A 175 -10.04 16.50 -8.63
C TRP A 175 -10.10 17.54 -7.52
N GLN A 176 -9.84 17.17 -6.27
CA GLN A 176 -9.87 18.13 -5.18
C GLN A 176 -8.66 19.06 -5.23
N ARG A 177 -7.48 18.50 -5.47
CA ARG A 177 -6.21 19.25 -5.48
C ARG A 177 -5.69 19.46 -6.91
N PRO A 178 -4.94 20.55 -7.15
CA PRO A 178 -4.25 20.75 -8.43
C PRO A 178 -3.19 19.68 -8.66
N PHE A 179 -2.75 19.58 -9.91
CA PHE A 179 -1.62 18.74 -10.28
C PHE A 179 -0.31 19.46 -9.99
N LEU A 180 0.38 19.03 -8.94
CA LEU A 180 1.67 19.54 -8.50
C LEU A 180 2.67 18.39 -8.35
N PHE A 181 3.94 18.64 -8.68
CA PHE A 181 5.03 17.68 -8.56
C PHE A 181 4.69 16.33 -9.18
N CYS A 182 4.11 16.37 -10.38
CA CYS A 182 3.72 15.22 -11.20
C CYS A 182 2.57 14.36 -10.64
N THR A 183 1.80 14.85 -9.67
CA THR A 183 0.68 14.13 -9.06
C THR A 183 -0.40 15.07 -8.51
N ALA A 184 -1.41 14.52 -7.85
CA ALA A 184 -2.37 15.23 -7.00
C ALA A 184 -2.66 14.37 -5.77
N GLU A 185 -3.10 14.97 -4.66
CA GLU A 185 -3.47 14.25 -3.42
C GLU A 185 -4.39 13.04 -3.73
N ASP A 186 -5.41 13.28 -4.56
CA ASP A 186 -6.42 12.29 -4.96
C ASP A 186 -5.83 11.03 -5.61
N LEU A 187 -4.69 11.18 -6.32
CA LEU A 187 -3.97 10.12 -7.02
C LEU A 187 -2.91 9.48 -6.12
N LEU A 188 -2.26 10.28 -5.27
CA LEU A 188 -1.08 9.90 -4.51
C LEU A 188 -1.41 9.04 -3.29
N THR A 189 -2.42 9.42 -2.50
CA THR A 189 -2.73 8.78 -1.21
C THR A 189 -3.09 7.30 -1.36
N GLN A 190 -3.88 6.95 -2.37
CA GLN A 190 -4.25 5.57 -2.66
C GLN A 190 -3.05 4.67 -2.99
N SER A 191 -1.93 5.25 -3.47
CA SER A 191 -0.70 4.50 -3.74
C SER A 191 0.04 4.05 -2.47
N PHE A 192 -0.41 4.51 -1.30
CA PHE A 192 -0.05 3.97 0.01
C PHE A 192 -1.09 2.97 0.49
N VAL A 193 -2.38 3.31 0.34
CA VAL A 193 -3.49 2.54 0.92
C VAL A 193 -3.66 1.17 0.26
N PHE A 194 -3.85 1.12 -1.05
CA PHE A 194 -4.20 -0.13 -1.75
C PHE A 194 -3.05 -1.13 -1.89
N PRO A 195 -1.81 -0.74 -2.25
CA PRO A 195 -0.72 -1.70 -2.40
C PRO A 195 0.00 -2.04 -1.09
N TYR A 196 -0.15 -1.24 -0.02
CA TYR A 196 0.60 -1.45 1.23
C TYR A 196 -0.27 -1.53 2.49
N ILE A 197 -0.99 -0.47 2.88
CA ILE A 197 -1.68 -0.42 4.18
C ILE A 197 -2.74 -1.53 4.29
N ILE A 198 -3.63 -1.65 3.31
CA ILE A 198 -4.68 -2.69 3.33
C ILE A 198 -4.06 -4.09 3.35
N PRO A 199 -3.13 -4.45 2.44
CA PRO A 199 -2.46 -5.75 2.49
C PRO A 199 -1.76 -6.04 3.82
N MET A 200 -1.10 -5.07 4.45
CA MET A 200 -0.46 -5.27 5.76
C MET A 200 -1.47 -5.59 6.87
N LEU A 201 -2.64 -4.93 6.86
CA LEU A 201 -3.71 -5.19 7.83
C LEU A 201 -4.36 -6.56 7.60
N GLU A 202 -4.63 -6.93 6.34
CA GLU A 202 -5.22 -8.22 5.96
C GLU A 202 -4.26 -9.39 6.22
N ASN A 203 -2.96 -9.20 6.00
CA ASN A 203 -1.91 -10.17 6.34
C ASN A 203 -1.72 -10.32 7.85
N ALA A 204 -2.06 -9.29 8.63
CA ALA A 204 -2.19 -9.37 10.08
C ALA A 204 -3.55 -9.97 10.52
N GLY A 205 -4.44 -10.33 9.60
CA GLY A 205 -5.69 -11.03 9.90
C GLY A 205 -6.94 -10.16 10.01
N ALA A 206 -6.82 -8.84 9.79
CA ALA A 206 -7.98 -7.95 9.77
C ALA A 206 -8.85 -8.19 8.53
N ILE A 207 -10.13 -7.90 8.67
CA ILE A 207 -11.04 -7.71 7.52
C ILE A 207 -11.12 -6.21 7.25
N VAL A 208 -10.65 -5.79 6.08
CA VAL A 208 -10.54 -4.36 5.77
C VAL A 208 -11.55 -3.97 4.70
N PHE A 209 -12.42 -3.04 5.05
CA PHE A 209 -13.33 -2.38 4.12
C PHE A 209 -12.76 -1.03 3.68
N THR A 210 -13.03 -0.64 2.44
CA THR A 210 -12.68 0.68 1.91
C THR A 210 -13.81 1.21 1.03
N ALA A 211 -14.10 2.50 1.14
CA ALA A 211 -15.21 3.14 0.45
C ALA A 211 -14.87 3.55 -0.99
N ARG A 212 -13.65 3.29 -1.47
CA ARG A 212 -13.23 3.44 -2.87
C ARG A 212 -12.85 2.08 -3.43
N GLU A 213 -13.03 1.90 -4.74
CA GLU A 213 -12.62 0.66 -5.40
C GLU A 213 -11.11 0.42 -5.22
N ARG A 214 -10.72 -0.79 -4.84
CA ARG A 214 -9.31 -1.15 -4.56
C ARG A 214 -8.63 -1.90 -5.71
N ASP A 215 -9.40 -2.45 -6.65
CA ASP A 215 -8.86 -3.19 -7.79
C ASP A 215 -8.53 -2.24 -8.94
N ILE A 216 -7.26 -2.27 -9.36
CA ILE A 216 -6.78 -1.48 -10.49
C ILE A 216 -7.16 -2.10 -11.84
N GLN A 217 -7.66 -3.33 -11.86
CA GLN A 217 -8.09 -4.00 -13.08
C GLN A 217 -9.24 -3.24 -13.75
N THR A 218 -8.97 -2.65 -14.91
CA THR A 218 -9.96 -1.84 -15.64
C THR A 218 -10.99 -2.66 -16.42
N ALA A 219 -10.73 -3.96 -16.61
CA ALA A 219 -11.72 -4.89 -17.12
C ALA A 219 -12.63 -5.40 -15.99
N GLU A 220 -13.88 -5.69 -16.31
CA GLU A 220 -14.85 -6.20 -15.35
C GLU A 220 -15.77 -7.24 -16.00
N ALA A 221 -16.22 -8.20 -15.20
CA ALA A 221 -17.34 -9.07 -15.51
C ALA A 221 -18.24 -9.21 -14.26
N VAL A 222 -19.54 -8.97 -14.41
CA VAL A 222 -20.53 -9.16 -13.33
C VAL A 222 -21.48 -10.27 -13.75
N VAL A 223 -21.50 -11.36 -12.99
CA VAL A 223 -22.40 -12.49 -13.23
C VAL A 223 -23.52 -12.44 -12.22
N ASP A 224 -24.76 -12.51 -12.69
CA ASP A 224 -25.96 -12.22 -11.92
C ASP A 224 -27.04 -13.27 -12.22
N ASN A 225 -27.81 -13.66 -11.20
CA ASN A 225 -28.88 -14.64 -11.34
C ASN A 225 -30.06 -14.15 -12.17
N ASP A 226 -30.30 -12.84 -12.22
CA ASP A 226 -31.39 -12.26 -13.01
C ASP A 226 -30.99 -12.12 -14.49
N ALA A 227 -29.69 -11.93 -14.76
CA ALA A 227 -29.11 -11.78 -16.09
C ALA A 227 -28.16 -12.93 -16.46
N LYS A 228 -28.70 -14.16 -16.43
CA LYS A 228 -27.93 -15.44 -16.44
C LYS A 228 -26.88 -15.62 -17.54
N THR A 229 -26.94 -14.86 -18.64
CA THR A 229 -26.04 -14.98 -19.80
C THR A 229 -25.40 -13.65 -20.25
N ALA A 230 -25.58 -12.55 -19.51
CA ALA A 230 -25.20 -11.22 -19.99
C ALA A 230 -23.68 -10.94 -19.95
N SER A 231 -22.97 -11.42 -18.93
CA SER A 231 -21.52 -11.20 -18.74
C SER A 231 -20.81 -12.45 -18.17
N GLY A 232 -21.40 -13.61 -18.45
CA GLY A 232 -21.00 -14.91 -17.94
C GLY A 232 -22.20 -15.85 -17.89
N ILE A 233 -22.05 -16.98 -17.20
CA ILE A 233 -23.10 -17.97 -17.00
C ILE A 233 -23.38 -18.10 -15.51
N TYR A 234 -24.63 -17.90 -15.12
CA TYR A 234 -25.16 -18.29 -13.80
C TYR A 234 -25.90 -19.62 -13.89
N GLU A 235 -25.55 -20.57 -13.03
CA GLU A 235 -26.20 -21.89 -12.99
C GLU A 235 -26.43 -22.39 -11.55
N GLU A 236 -27.54 -23.12 -11.37
CA GLU A 236 -27.94 -23.72 -10.10
C GLU A 236 -28.05 -25.24 -10.29
N THR A 237 -27.50 -26.01 -9.35
CA THR A 237 -27.67 -27.47 -9.28
C THR A 237 -28.30 -27.83 -7.95
N SER A 238 -29.38 -28.62 -7.96
CA SER A 238 -30.05 -29.09 -6.75
C SER A 238 -29.88 -30.60 -6.59
N ALA A 239 -29.39 -31.02 -5.42
CA ALA A 239 -29.24 -32.42 -5.07
C ALA A 239 -30.59 -33.14 -4.90
N ASP A 240 -31.60 -32.41 -4.43
CA ASP A 240 -33.00 -32.82 -4.32
C ASP A 240 -33.87 -31.84 -5.13
N LYS A 241 -34.57 -32.36 -6.15
CA LYS A 241 -35.43 -31.54 -7.02
C LYS A 241 -36.66 -30.99 -6.29
N SER A 242 -37.07 -31.58 -5.16
CA SER A 242 -38.20 -31.12 -4.36
C SER A 242 -37.83 -29.99 -3.38
N ASN A 243 -36.54 -29.82 -3.09
CA ASN A 243 -35.98 -28.78 -2.21
C ASN A 243 -34.85 -28.02 -2.92
N GLY A 244 -35.17 -27.47 -4.09
CA GLY A 244 -34.23 -26.74 -4.94
C GLY A 244 -34.07 -25.26 -4.56
N TRP A 245 -33.22 -24.57 -5.31
CA TRP A 245 -33.05 -23.12 -5.18
C TRP A 245 -34.36 -22.38 -5.50
N SER A 246 -34.71 -21.40 -4.67
CA SER A 246 -35.92 -20.57 -4.84
C SER A 246 -35.58 -19.09 -4.67
N THR A 247 -36.44 -18.21 -5.19
CA THR A 247 -36.29 -16.77 -4.98
C THR A 247 -36.78 -16.44 -3.56
N VAL A 248 -36.10 -15.53 -2.88
CA VAL A 248 -36.55 -14.99 -1.59
C VAL A 248 -37.67 -13.99 -1.84
N ASP A 249 -38.87 -14.25 -1.33
CA ASP A 249 -40.00 -13.33 -1.48
C ASP A 249 -39.77 -12.03 -0.68
N GLY A 250 -40.02 -10.89 -1.33
CA GLY A 250 -39.96 -9.57 -0.69
C GLY A 250 -38.57 -9.06 -0.35
N VAL A 251 -37.50 -9.73 -0.81
CA VAL A 251 -36.11 -9.31 -0.60
C VAL A 251 -35.48 -8.98 -1.95
N SER A 252 -35.03 -7.74 -2.10
CA SER A 252 -34.30 -7.29 -3.29
C SER A 252 -32.83 -7.70 -3.25
N GLY A 253 -32.29 -8.01 -4.42
CA GLY A 253 -30.88 -8.29 -4.67
C GLY A 253 -30.27 -7.31 -5.67
N PHE A 254 -29.02 -7.57 -6.01
CA PHE A 254 -28.32 -6.89 -7.09
C PHE A 254 -28.95 -7.23 -8.45
N ALA A 255 -29.09 -6.23 -9.33
CA ALA A 255 -29.34 -6.48 -10.75
C ALA A 255 -28.24 -5.86 -11.62
N THR A 256 -27.86 -6.61 -12.65
CA THR A 256 -26.99 -6.12 -13.72
C THR A 256 -27.60 -4.88 -14.38
N LEU A 257 -26.78 -3.85 -14.54
CA LEU A 257 -27.23 -2.60 -15.11
C LEU A 257 -27.53 -2.73 -16.61
N SER A 258 -28.72 -2.26 -17.02
CA SER A 258 -29.08 -2.10 -18.44
C SER A 258 -28.59 -0.78 -19.05
N THR A 259 -28.20 0.19 -18.20
CA THR A 259 -27.72 1.52 -18.56
C THR A 259 -26.64 2.00 -17.57
N VAL A 260 -25.95 3.10 -17.86
CA VAL A 260 -25.03 3.74 -16.91
C VAL A 260 -25.74 4.16 -15.62
N LEU A 261 -25.04 4.07 -14.48
CA LEU A 261 -25.57 4.51 -13.18
C LEU A 261 -25.95 5.99 -13.22
N ASN A 262 -27.06 6.31 -12.55
CA ASN A 262 -27.48 7.67 -12.24
C ASN A 262 -28.20 7.65 -10.89
N ASP A 263 -28.58 8.83 -10.38
CA ASP A 263 -29.12 8.96 -9.02
C ASP A 263 -30.49 8.28 -8.79
N SER A 264 -31.15 7.77 -9.83
CA SER A 264 -32.42 7.03 -9.71
C SER A 264 -32.23 5.50 -9.72
N ILE A 265 -31.00 5.02 -9.86
CA ILE A 265 -30.68 3.60 -9.97
C ILE A 265 -29.98 3.17 -8.67
N GLU A 266 -30.65 2.32 -7.90
CA GLU A 266 -30.07 1.64 -6.73
C GLU A 266 -29.90 0.15 -7.06
N PRO A 267 -28.68 -0.31 -7.43
CA PRO A 267 -28.49 -1.63 -8.04
C PRO A 267 -28.97 -2.79 -7.17
N PHE A 268 -28.81 -2.68 -5.86
CA PHE A 268 -29.22 -3.69 -4.87
C PHE A 268 -30.71 -3.68 -4.53
N LEU A 269 -31.51 -2.82 -5.18
CA LEU A 269 -32.97 -2.82 -5.05
C LEU A 269 -33.69 -3.32 -6.30
N GLN A 270 -32.95 -3.69 -7.35
CA GLN A 270 -33.53 -3.98 -8.67
C GLN A 270 -33.56 -5.47 -9.02
N GLY A 271 -32.79 -6.30 -8.32
CA GLY A 271 -32.68 -7.73 -8.59
C GLY A 271 -33.40 -8.61 -7.58
N THR A 272 -33.19 -9.91 -7.73
CA THR A 272 -33.75 -10.95 -6.87
C THR A 272 -32.65 -11.75 -6.17
N VAL A 273 -32.95 -12.30 -5.01
CA VAL A 273 -32.02 -13.13 -4.24
C VAL A 273 -32.46 -14.58 -4.29
N ARG A 274 -31.50 -15.49 -4.40
CA ARG A 274 -31.73 -16.94 -4.40
C ARG A 274 -31.43 -17.52 -3.03
N GLN A 275 -32.21 -18.50 -2.58
CA GLN A 275 -32.01 -19.19 -1.30
C GLN A 275 -32.18 -20.70 -1.42
N ILE A 276 -31.54 -21.40 -0.48
CA ILE A 276 -31.69 -22.84 -0.30
C ILE A 276 -31.41 -23.22 1.16
N SER A 277 -32.09 -24.26 1.66
CA SER A 277 -31.84 -24.81 2.99
C SER A 277 -30.43 -25.39 3.09
N ALA A 278 -29.78 -25.09 4.22
CA ALA A 278 -28.45 -25.61 4.52
C ALA A 278 -28.50 -27.10 4.89
N VAL A 279 -27.45 -27.84 4.52
CA VAL A 279 -27.29 -29.27 4.80
C VAL A 279 -25.92 -29.57 5.38
N ALA A 280 -25.81 -30.67 6.13
CA ALA A 280 -24.55 -31.12 6.68
C ALA A 280 -23.60 -31.63 5.58
N HIS A 281 -22.29 -31.56 5.82
CA HIS A 281 -21.21 -31.90 4.87
C HIS A 281 -21.32 -33.32 4.26
N GLN A 282 -21.92 -34.28 4.96
CA GLN A 282 -22.05 -35.67 4.47
C GLN A 282 -23.23 -35.87 3.50
N SER A 283 -24.07 -34.85 3.30
CA SER A 283 -25.20 -34.89 2.37
C SER A 283 -24.76 -34.62 0.94
N ARG A 284 -25.62 -34.96 -0.04
CA ARG A 284 -25.45 -34.47 -1.41
C ARG A 284 -25.68 -32.96 -1.42
N LEU A 285 -24.73 -32.22 -1.98
CA LEU A 285 -24.74 -30.76 -1.96
C LEU A 285 -25.45 -30.17 -3.18
N SER A 286 -26.21 -29.11 -2.95
CA SER A 286 -26.70 -28.21 -3.98
C SER A 286 -25.73 -27.03 -4.13
N GLN A 287 -25.63 -26.47 -5.32
CA GLN A 287 -24.65 -25.43 -5.66
C GLN A 287 -25.25 -24.32 -6.52
N ALA A 288 -24.70 -23.12 -6.38
CA ALA A 288 -24.83 -22.02 -7.34
C ALA A 288 -23.43 -21.69 -7.87
N ALA A 289 -23.29 -21.45 -9.18
CA ALA A 289 -22.03 -21.16 -9.82
C ALA A 289 -22.11 -19.94 -10.73
N TRP A 290 -21.07 -19.11 -10.68
CA TRP A 290 -20.88 -17.90 -11.48
C TRP A 290 -19.63 -18.06 -12.34
N ILE A 291 -19.82 -18.23 -13.65
CA ILE A 291 -18.75 -18.46 -14.62
C ILE A 291 -18.61 -17.19 -15.48
N PRO A 292 -17.69 -16.26 -15.15
CA PRO A 292 -17.54 -15.00 -15.85
C PRO A 292 -17.04 -15.18 -17.28
N THR A 293 -17.46 -14.28 -18.17
CA THR A 293 -16.76 -14.06 -19.44
C THR A 293 -15.62 -13.06 -19.19
N ILE A 294 -14.42 -13.58 -18.90
CA ILE A 294 -13.26 -12.73 -18.59
C ILE A 294 -12.77 -12.02 -19.86
N PRO A 295 -12.75 -10.67 -19.91
CA PRO A 295 -12.42 -9.94 -21.14
C PRO A 295 -10.98 -10.09 -21.61
N ARG A 296 -10.04 -10.34 -20.70
CA ARG A 296 -8.62 -10.59 -21.00
C ARG A 296 -7.95 -11.36 -19.88
N THR A 297 -6.95 -12.17 -20.19
CA THR A 297 -6.13 -12.86 -19.18
C THR A 297 -5.50 -11.83 -18.24
N GLY A 298 -5.59 -12.06 -16.93
CA GLY A 298 -5.05 -11.13 -15.95
C GLY A 298 -5.52 -11.41 -14.53
N ARG A 299 -5.16 -10.49 -13.64
CA ARG A 299 -5.52 -10.55 -12.22
C ARG A 299 -6.79 -9.74 -11.97
N TYR A 300 -7.78 -10.33 -11.30
CA TYR A 300 -9.09 -9.73 -11.01
C TYR A 300 -9.43 -9.90 -9.53
N ALA A 301 -9.86 -8.82 -8.88
CA ALA A 301 -10.53 -8.91 -7.59
C ALA A 301 -11.87 -9.63 -7.75
N VAL A 302 -12.22 -10.49 -6.80
CA VAL A 302 -13.48 -11.22 -6.79
C VAL A 302 -14.32 -10.72 -5.62
N TYR A 303 -15.53 -10.28 -5.92
CA TYR A 303 -16.52 -9.83 -4.94
C TYR A 303 -17.79 -10.67 -5.06
N VAL A 304 -18.38 -11.04 -3.94
CA VAL A 304 -19.68 -11.74 -3.90
C VAL A 304 -20.72 -10.90 -3.18
N SER A 305 -22.00 -11.16 -3.47
CA SER A 305 -23.12 -10.55 -2.76
C SER A 305 -24.15 -11.61 -2.36
N TYR A 306 -24.94 -11.28 -1.34
CA TYR A 306 -25.98 -12.15 -0.76
C TYR A 306 -26.96 -11.30 0.06
N ALA A 307 -28.05 -11.90 0.58
CA ALA A 307 -28.92 -11.26 1.56
C ALA A 307 -28.83 -11.91 2.94
N SER A 308 -28.90 -11.09 3.99
CA SER A 308 -28.99 -11.57 5.37
C SER A 308 -30.45 -11.77 5.77
N LEU A 309 -30.81 -13.01 6.10
CA LEU A 309 -32.14 -13.40 6.56
C LEU A 309 -32.07 -13.79 8.05
N PRO A 310 -33.19 -13.76 8.80
CA PRO A 310 -33.19 -14.12 10.22
C PRO A 310 -32.62 -15.51 10.54
N ASN A 311 -32.68 -16.45 9.59
CA ASN A 311 -32.15 -17.82 9.70
C ASN A 311 -30.94 -18.08 8.77
N SER A 312 -30.23 -17.04 8.32
CA SER A 312 -29.00 -17.19 7.55
C SER A 312 -27.91 -17.89 8.37
N VAL A 313 -27.11 -18.72 7.69
CA VAL A 313 -26.00 -19.43 8.33
C VAL A 313 -24.77 -18.51 8.50
N PRO A 314 -23.97 -18.71 9.57
CA PRO A 314 -22.75 -17.94 9.80
C PRO A 314 -21.51 -18.50 9.06
N ASP A 315 -21.65 -19.60 8.33
CA ASP A 315 -20.52 -20.33 7.72
C ASP A 315 -20.77 -20.72 6.24
N ALA A 316 -21.34 -19.84 5.43
CA ALA A 316 -21.59 -20.12 4.02
C ALA A 316 -20.28 -20.38 3.25
N HIS A 317 -20.22 -21.50 2.52
CA HIS A 317 -19.00 -21.99 1.87
C HIS A 317 -18.91 -21.55 0.40
N TYR A 318 -17.94 -20.67 0.12
CA TYR A 318 -17.60 -20.23 -1.24
C TYR A 318 -16.27 -20.84 -1.70
N THR A 319 -16.16 -21.15 -2.99
CA THR A 319 -14.92 -21.61 -3.64
C THR A 319 -14.66 -20.76 -4.87
N VAL A 320 -13.49 -20.14 -4.94
CA VAL A 320 -13.00 -19.45 -6.14
C VAL A 320 -12.07 -20.40 -6.87
N PHE A 321 -12.43 -20.81 -8.10
CA PHE A 321 -11.54 -21.52 -9.01
C PHE A 321 -10.77 -20.51 -9.86
N HIS A 322 -9.45 -20.64 -9.90
CA HIS A 322 -8.55 -19.72 -10.59
C HIS A 322 -7.36 -20.48 -11.16
N LYS A 323 -6.45 -19.81 -11.87
CA LYS A 323 -5.29 -20.48 -12.50
C LYS A 323 -4.39 -21.26 -11.52
N GLY A 324 -4.43 -20.92 -10.23
CA GLY A 324 -3.62 -21.54 -9.18
C GLY A 324 -4.28 -22.74 -8.49
N GLY A 325 -5.50 -23.12 -8.89
CA GLY A 325 -6.30 -24.16 -8.25
C GLY A 325 -7.61 -23.60 -7.72
N SER A 326 -7.91 -23.87 -6.45
CA SER A 326 -9.10 -23.34 -5.78
C SER A 326 -8.75 -22.74 -4.43
N THR A 327 -9.38 -21.61 -4.08
CA THR A 327 -9.32 -20.99 -2.76
C THR A 327 -10.70 -21.02 -2.12
N HIS A 328 -10.78 -21.49 -0.89
CA HIS A 328 -12.03 -21.71 -0.15
C HIS A 328 -12.23 -20.64 0.90
N PHE A 329 -13.48 -20.17 1.01
CA PHE A 329 -13.88 -19.09 1.90
C PHE A 329 -15.10 -19.49 2.73
N ILE A 330 -15.12 -18.98 3.96
CA ILE A 330 -16.30 -18.95 4.82
C ILE A 330 -16.80 -17.52 4.90
N ILE A 331 -18.10 -17.33 4.71
CA ILE A 331 -18.77 -16.02 4.82
C ILE A 331 -19.88 -16.11 5.86
N ASN A 332 -19.88 -15.15 6.78
CA ASN A 332 -20.97 -15.01 7.74
C ASN A 332 -22.14 -14.25 7.10
N GLN A 333 -23.19 -14.97 6.70
CA GLN A 333 -24.35 -14.38 6.02
C GLN A 333 -25.38 -13.76 6.98
N GLN A 334 -25.18 -13.83 8.31
CA GLN A 334 -26.09 -13.26 9.30
C GLN A 334 -26.14 -11.72 9.26
N PHE A 335 -25.13 -11.09 8.66
CA PHE A 335 -25.01 -9.64 8.52
C PHE A 335 -24.34 -9.31 7.17
N GLY A 336 -24.30 -8.03 6.80
CA GLY A 336 -23.59 -7.56 5.61
C GLY A 336 -24.24 -7.88 4.27
N GLY A 337 -25.53 -8.25 4.23
CA GLY A 337 -26.28 -8.47 2.99
C GLY A 337 -26.49 -7.19 2.14
N GLY A 338 -26.72 -7.37 0.84
CA GLY A 338 -27.01 -6.29 -0.12
C GLY A 338 -25.82 -5.37 -0.39
N THR A 339 -24.59 -5.88 -0.36
CA THR A 339 -23.35 -5.18 -0.74
C THR A 339 -22.34 -6.19 -1.30
N TRP A 340 -21.22 -5.69 -1.82
CA TRP A 340 -20.06 -6.46 -2.25
C TRP A 340 -19.14 -6.87 -1.10
N VAL A 341 -18.77 -8.15 -1.06
CA VAL A 341 -17.79 -8.73 -0.12
C VAL A 341 -16.56 -9.20 -0.91
N TYR A 342 -15.40 -8.62 -0.61
CA TYR A 342 -14.14 -8.97 -1.26
C TYR A 342 -13.59 -10.33 -0.77
N LEU A 343 -13.29 -11.24 -1.69
CA LEU A 343 -12.69 -12.54 -1.37
C LEU A 343 -11.18 -12.58 -1.62
N GLY A 344 -10.67 -11.78 -2.55
CA GLY A 344 -9.27 -11.85 -2.96
C GLY A 344 -9.08 -11.41 -4.40
N THR A 345 -7.82 -11.42 -4.86
CA THR A 345 -7.47 -11.07 -6.24
C THR A 345 -6.66 -12.19 -6.89
N PHE A 346 -7.22 -12.79 -7.94
CA PHE A 346 -6.75 -14.05 -8.53
C PHE A 346 -6.48 -13.92 -10.04
N ASP A 347 -5.63 -14.80 -10.58
CA ASP A 347 -5.35 -14.88 -12.01
C ASP A 347 -6.42 -15.72 -12.73
N PHE A 348 -6.96 -15.17 -13.81
CA PHE A 348 -7.92 -15.82 -14.71
C PHE A 348 -7.44 -15.81 -16.15
N ASN A 349 -7.83 -16.83 -16.91
CA ASN A 349 -7.66 -16.85 -18.36
C ASN A 349 -8.82 -16.11 -19.03
N GLU A 350 -8.57 -15.54 -20.19
CA GLU A 350 -9.60 -14.95 -21.06
C GLU A 350 -10.69 -15.97 -21.47
N GLY A 351 -11.91 -15.46 -21.63
CA GLY A 351 -13.09 -16.18 -22.08
C GLY A 351 -13.97 -16.71 -20.95
N THR A 352 -15.02 -17.45 -21.33
CA THR A 352 -15.96 -18.11 -20.40
C THR A 352 -15.48 -19.53 -20.11
N ARG A 353 -14.93 -19.76 -18.92
CA ARG A 353 -14.26 -21.03 -18.56
C ARG A 353 -14.64 -21.50 -17.17
N ARG A 354 -15.04 -22.77 -17.03
CA ARG A 354 -15.47 -23.32 -15.72
C ARG A 354 -14.30 -23.49 -14.75
N GLU A 355 -13.07 -23.52 -15.25
CA GLU A 355 -11.83 -23.48 -14.46
C GLU A 355 -11.56 -22.11 -13.81
N GLY A 356 -12.32 -21.09 -14.18
CA GLY A 356 -12.23 -19.73 -13.63
C GLY A 356 -13.60 -19.22 -13.19
N CYS A 357 -14.12 -19.73 -12.07
CA CYS A 357 -15.49 -19.43 -11.60
C CYS A 357 -15.57 -19.29 -10.08
N VAL A 358 -16.72 -18.83 -9.58
CA VAL A 358 -17.07 -18.88 -8.16
C VAL A 358 -18.19 -19.89 -7.96
N VAL A 359 -18.11 -20.69 -6.90
CA VAL A 359 -19.14 -21.67 -6.52
C VAL A 359 -19.52 -21.49 -5.05
N LEU A 360 -20.82 -21.46 -4.78
CA LEU A 360 -21.40 -21.50 -3.43
C LEU A 360 -22.08 -22.86 -3.24
N SER A 361 -21.82 -23.53 -2.13
CA SER A 361 -22.56 -24.73 -1.72
C SER A 361 -23.53 -24.45 -0.58
N ASN A 362 -24.61 -25.23 -0.48
CA ASN A 362 -25.50 -25.17 0.67
C ASN A 362 -24.98 -25.93 1.91
N GLN A 363 -23.67 -26.18 1.98
CA GLN A 363 -23.04 -26.82 3.12
C GLN A 363 -22.97 -25.85 4.30
N SER A 364 -23.32 -26.33 5.50
CA SER A 364 -23.14 -25.59 6.75
C SER A 364 -23.07 -26.54 7.94
N ASN A 365 -22.42 -26.12 9.03
CA ASN A 365 -22.51 -26.79 10.32
C ASN A 365 -23.74 -26.34 11.14
N PHE A 366 -24.53 -25.41 10.59
CA PHE A 366 -25.71 -24.81 11.22
C PHE A 366 -26.96 -25.13 10.41
N SER A 367 -28.10 -25.19 11.11
CA SER A 367 -29.42 -25.20 10.45
C SER A 367 -29.78 -23.79 10.02
N GLY A 368 -30.42 -23.65 8.86
CA GLY A 368 -30.78 -22.34 8.31
C GLY A 368 -30.80 -22.35 6.79
N VAL A 369 -30.54 -21.18 6.22
CA VAL A 369 -30.49 -20.98 4.76
C VAL A 369 -29.16 -20.37 4.33
N VAL A 370 -28.76 -20.72 3.12
CA VAL A 370 -27.71 -20.05 2.35
C VAL A 370 -28.39 -19.21 1.28
N THR A 371 -27.94 -17.96 1.11
CA THR A 371 -28.44 -17.04 0.08
C THR A 371 -27.36 -16.71 -0.94
N ALA A 372 -27.78 -16.40 -2.17
CA ALA A 372 -26.93 -16.13 -3.32
C ALA A 372 -27.51 -14.99 -4.17
N ASP A 373 -26.62 -14.17 -4.73
CA ASP A 373 -26.95 -13.01 -5.56
C ASP A 373 -25.87 -12.85 -6.67
N GLY A 374 -25.42 -11.64 -7.02
CA GLY A 374 -24.38 -11.38 -8.00
C GLY A 374 -22.93 -11.64 -7.52
N VAL A 375 -22.05 -11.92 -8.49
CA VAL A 375 -20.59 -12.02 -8.32
C VAL A 375 -19.89 -11.12 -9.33
N ARG A 376 -18.94 -10.31 -8.86
CA ARG A 376 -18.19 -9.33 -9.66
C ARG A 376 -16.70 -9.71 -9.71
N PHE A 377 -16.13 -9.65 -10.90
CA PHE A 377 -14.71 -9.89 -11.20
C PHE A 377 -14.10 -8.61 -11.79
N GLY A 378 -13.10 -8.04 -11.14
CA GLY A 378 -12.42 -6.82 -11.61
C GLY A 378 -12.93 -5.53 -10.97
N GLY A 379 -12.16 -4.45 -11.14
CA GLY A 379 -12.45 -3.10 -10.65
C GLY A 379 -13.29 -2.27 -11.61
N GLY A 380 -13.12 -2.48 -12.92
CA GLY A 380 -13.89 -1.83 -13.97
C GLY A 380 -13.60 -0.33 -14.15
N MET A 381 -14.40 0.28 -15.02
CA MET A 381 -14.36 1.72 -15.30
C MET A 381 -15.48 2.45 -14.55
N GLY A 382 -15.31 3.76 -14.38
CA GLY A 382 -16.35 4.63 -13.86
C GLY A 382 -17.60 4.59 -14.74
N GLN A 383 -18.73 4.28 -14.10
CA GLN A 383 -19.99 3.97 -14.79
C GLN A 383 -21.15 4.87 -14.36
N THR A 384 -20.89 5.86 -13.51
CA THR A 384 -21.89 6.86 -13.11
C THR A 384 -21.88 8.02 -14.08
N SER A 385 -23.03 8.29 -14.71
CA SER A 385 -23.20 9.39 -15.64
C SER A 385 -23.75 10.63 -14.94
N ARG A 386 -23.23 11.80 -15.32
CA ARG A 386 -23.63 13.10 -14.77
C ARG A 386 -24.03 14.07 -15.85
N GLU A 387 -25.27 14.53 -15.78
CA GLU A 387 -25.84 15.55 -16.66
C GLU A 387 -25.44 15.28 -18.13
N THR A 388 -24.92 16.29 -18.84
CA THR A 388 -24.38 16.15 -20.21
C THR A 388 -22.89 15.78 -20.23
N SER A 389 -22.25 15.62 -19.08
CA SER A 389 -20.80 15.35 -18.95
C SER A 389 -20.43 13.88 -19.09
N GLY A 390 -21.42 12.99 -19.12
CA GLY A 390 -21.19 11.54 -19.19
C GLY A 390 -20.51 11.00 -17.93
N THR A 391 -19.80 9.87 -18.08
CA THR A 391 -19.04 9.27 -16.97
C THR A 391 -17.71 9.98 -16.74
N SER A 392 -17.06 9.67 -15.63
CA SER A 392 -15.75 10.23 -15.27
C SER A 392 -14.62 9.86 -16.24
N ALA A 393 -14.83 8.86 -17.11
CA ALA A 393 -13.87 8.31 -18.06
C ALA A 393 -12.53 7.85 -17.44
N VAL A 394 -12.53 7.53 -16.14
CA VAL A 394 -11.37 6.96 -15.43
C VAL A 394 -11.71 5.58 -14.88
N PRO A 395 -10.69 4.75 -14.58
CA PRO A 395 -10.89 3.53 -13.78
C PRO A 395 -11.60 3.81 -12.46
N ARG A 396 -12.46 2.90 -12.01
CA ARG A 396 -13.31 3.11 -10.83
C ARG A 396 -12.51 3.36 -9.54
N PHE A 397 -11.32 2.77 -9.41
CA PHE A 397 -10.44 2.99 -8.26
C PHE A 397 -10.00 4.47 -8.10
N LEU A 398 -10.07 5.27 -9.17
CA LEU A 398 -9.79 6.70 -9.15
C LEU A 398 -10.98 7.58 -8.81
N GLU A 399 -12.19 7.04 -8.80
CA GLU A 399 -13.40 7.80 -8.48
C GLU A 399 -13.53 8.04 -6.97
N SER A 400 -14.23 9.11 -6.64
CA SER A 400 -14.57 9.46 -5.26
C SER A 400 -15.44 8.37 -4.59
N ALA A 401 -15.41 8.30 -3.26
CA ALA A 401 -16.12 7.28 -2.50
C ALA A 401 -17.65 7.31 -2.72
N ARG A 402 -18.20 8.46 -3.11
CA ARG A 402 -19.63 8.62 -3.43
C ARG A 402 -20.12 7.58 -4.45
N TYR A 403 -19.38 7.39 -5.54
CA TYR A 403 -19.83 6.54 -6.65
C TYR A 403 -19.76 5.05 -6.28
N GLN A 404 -18.70 4.68 -5.57
CA GLN A 404 -18.56 3.34 -5.04
C GLN A 404 -19.61 3.05 -3.96
N ALA A 405 -19.99 4.03 -3.14
CA ALA A 405 -21.04 3.85 -2.13
C ALA A 405 -22.37 3.45 -2.76
N GLN A 406 -22.79 4.13 -3.84
CA GLN A 406 -23.97 3.75 -4.62
C GLN A 406 -23.80 2.36 -5.25
N TRP A 407 -22.65 2.08 -5.84
CA TRP A 407 -22.35 0.77 -6.42
C TRP A 407 -22.31 -0.38 -5.40
N SER A 408 -22.04 -0.07 -4.12
CA SER A 408 -22.07 -1.00 -2.99
C SER A 408 -23.42 -1.04 -2.26
N GLY A 409 -24.47 -0.42 -2.81
CA GLY A 409 -25.82 -0.51 -2.28
C GLY A 409 -26.11 0.40 -1.08
N LEU A 410 -25.35 1.49 -0.91
CA LEU A 410 -25.73 2.56 0.00
C LEU A 410 -26.83 3.41 -0.67
N PRO A 411 -28.01 3.59 -0.06
CA PRO A 411 -29.05 4.46 -0.62
C PRO A 411 -28.55 5.89 -0.77
N ASP A 412 -28.80 6.49 -1.94
CA ASP A 412 -28.32 7.84 -2.26
C ASP A 412 -28.87 8.89 -1.26
N SER A 413 -30.07 8.64 -0.73
CA SER A 413 -30.73 9.49 0.28
C SER A 413 -29.93 9.72 1.57
N LEU A 414 -28.97 8.84 1.90
CA LEU A 414 -28.19 8.96 3.14
C LEU A 414 -27.06 9.99 3.05
N PHE A 415 -26.45 10.17 1.88
CA PHE A 415 -25.35 11.11 1.70
C PHE A 415 -25.74 12.34 0.88
N ARG A 416 -26.75 12.24 0.01
CA ARG A 416 -27.26 13.36 -0.77
C ARG A 416 -27.94 14.40 0.13
N ARG A 417 -27.45 15.64 0.12
CA ARG A 417 -28.14 16.79 0.74
C ARG A 417 -27.99 18.05 -0.13
N GLY A 418 -29.10 18.70 -0.45
CA GLY A 418 -29.08 19.98 -1.18
C GLY A 418 -28.81 19.83 -2.69
N ASN A 419 -27.80 20.53 -3.20
CA ASN A 419 -27.53 20.68 -4.63
C ASN A 419 -26.96 19.41 -5.28
N THR A 420 -27.69 18.84 -6.24
CA THR A 420 -27.30 17.64 -7.01
C THR A 420 -26.20 17.87 -8.03
N SER A 421 -25.81 19.12 -8.28
CA SER A 421 -24.73 19.45 -9.21
C SER A 421 -23.35 19.49 -8.53
N ASN A 422 -23.20 19.06 -7.27
CA ASN A 422 -21.92 19.09 -6.55
C ASN A 422 -21.72 17.86 -5.66
N ASP A 423 -21.05 16.85 -6.22
CA ASP A 423 -20.76 15.58 -5.55
C ASP A 423 -19.61 15.68 -4.54
N TYR A 424 -18.87 16.81 -4.47
CA TYR A 424 -17.74 16.96 -3.54
C TYR A 424 -18.17 16.84 -2.07
N ASN A 425 -19.25 17.54 -1.71
CA ASN A 425 -19.76 17.50 -0.34
C ASN A 425 -20.36 16.14 0.01
N ASP A 426 -20.84 15.40 -0.99
CA ASP A 426 -21.36 14.05 -0.81
C ASP A 426 -20.19 13.09 -0.54
N ASP A 427 -19.11 13.16 -1.31
CA ASP A 427 -17.90 12.34 -1.11
C ASP A 427 -17.36 12.38 0.32
N LEU A 428 -17.20 13.59 0.88
CA LEU A 428 -16.72 13.80 2.27
C LEU A 428 -17.54 13.03 3.31
N ARG A 429 -18.82 12.78 3.02
CA ARG A 429 -19.77 12.15 3.95
C ARG A 429 -20.02 10.68 3.60
N SER A 430 -19.96 10.31 2.33
CA SER A 430 -20.23 8.94 1.85
C SER A 430 -19.38 7.90 2.57
N ARG A 431 -18.10 8.18 2.82
CA ARG A 431 -17.19 7.26 3.54
C ARG A 431 -17.73 6.88 4.93
N SER A 432 -18.10 7.89 5.72
CA SER A 432 -18.57 7.71 7.09
C SER A 432 -20.01 7.16 7.12
N TYR A 433 -20.88 7.58 6.21
CA TYR A 433 -22.24 7.02 6.14
C TYR A 433 -22.25 5.56 5.68
N LEU A 434 -21.34 5.18 4.79
CA LEU A 434 -21.14 3.78 4.43
C LEU A 434 -20.69 3.00 5.68
N THR A 435 -19.69 3.50 6.40
CA THR A 435 -19.21 2.90 7.66
C THR A 435 -20.35 2.68 8.66
N ASN A 436 -21.16 3.72 8.93
CA ASN A 436 -22.23 3.63 9.93
C ASN A 436 -23.43 2.80 9.43
N ASN A 437 -23.81 2.89 8.16
CA ASN A 437 -24.91 2.08 7.62
C ASN A 437 -24.55 0.59 7.60
N PHE A 438 -23.31 0.26 7.23
CA PHE A 438 -22.88 -1.13 7.20
C PHE A 438 -22.61 -1.67 8.60
N GLY A 439 -22.11 -0.81 9.50
CA GLY A 439 -21.79 -1.20 10.87
C GLY A 439 -22.95 -1.12 11.86
N GLY A 440 -23.99 -0.33 11.58
CA GLY A 440 -25.15 -0.16 12.44
C GLY A 440 -25.79 -1.48 12.81
N GLY A 441 -26.14 -1.66 14.08
CA GLY A 441 -26.72 -2.89 14.62
C GLY A 441 -25.68 -3.90 15.09
N SER A 442 -24.39 -3.65 14.83
CA SER A 442 -23.30 -4.43 15.40
C SER A 442 -23.05 -4.08 16.87
N ILE A 443 -22.18 -4.84 17.52
CA ILE A 443 -21.82 -4.63 18.93
C ILE A 443 -21.10 -3.29 19.18
N TYR A 444 -20.40 -2.75 18.17
CA TYR A 444 -19.65 -1.50 18.27
C TYR A 444 -20.47 -0.27 17.85
N MET A 445 -21.59 -0.49 17.15
CA MET A 445 -22.55 0.54 16.74
C MET A 445 -23.98 0.13 17.11
N ASN A 446 -24.20 -0.17 18.39
CA ASN A 446 -25.48 -0.62 18.90
C ASN A 446 -26.54 0.50 18.86
N GLY A 447 -27.82 0.12 18.74
CA GLY A 447 -28.94 1.08 18.73
C GLY A 447 -29.06 1.93 17.45
N ILE A 448 -28.20 1.71 16.45
CA ILE A 448 -28.29 2.30 15.11
C ILE A 448 -28.76 1.20 14.15
N GLU A 449 -29.68 1.52 13.24
CA GLU A 449 -30.09 0.58 12.19
C GLU A 449 -28.99 0.45 11.12
N GLY A 450 -28.71 -0.78 10.68
CA GLY A 450 -27.70 -1.02 9.68
C GLY A 450 -27.51 -2.51 9.37
N LYS A 451 -26.42 -2.81 8.67
CA LYS A 451 -26.14 -4.17 8.18
C LYS A 451 -25.41 -5.06 9.18
N GLY A 452 -25.08 -4.60 10.38
CA GLY A 452 -24.54 -5.40 11.48
C GLY A 452 -23.07 -5.81 11.37
N ILE A 453 -22.29 -5.27 10.43
CA ILE A 453 -20.86 -5.61 10.30
C ILE A 453 -20.09 -5.01 11.49
N PRO A 454 -19.28 -5.78 12.24
CA PRO A 454 -18.67 -5.29 13.49
C PRO A 454 -17.43 -4.42 13.25
N PHE A 455 -17.56 -3.35 12.47
CA PHE A 455 -16.50 -2.36 12.31
C PHE A 455 -16.19 -1.68 13.65
N GLU A 456 -14.90 -1.58 14.00
CA GLU A 456 -14.47 -1.02 15.27
C GLU A 456 -13.52 0.19 15.14
N LEU A 457 -13.09 0.51 13.92
CA LEU A 457 -12.14 1.59 13.63
C LEU A 457 -12.34 2.15 12.22
N SER A 458 -12.17 3.47 12.06
CA SER A 458 -12.10 4.12 10.75
C SER A 458 -10.89 5.03 10.60
N LEU A 459 -10.11 4.87 9.53
CA LEU A 459 -8.97 5.73 9.20
C LEU A 459 -9.15 6.35 7.81
N ALA A 460 -9.00 7.66 7.72
CA ALA A 460 -8.84 8.39 6.46
C ALA A 460 -7.36 8.77 6.27
N VAL A 461 -6.79 8.46 5.11
CA VAL A 461 -5.37 8.68 4.79
C VAL A 461 -5.24 9.76 3.71
N HIS A 462 -4.63 10.89 4.08
CA HIS A 462 -4.51 12.10 3.27
C HIS A 462 -3.05 12.58 3.17
N SER A 463 -2.86 13.66 2.42
CA SER A 463 -1.63 14.47 2.42
C SER A 463 -2.00 15.94 2.45
N ASP A 464 -1.24 16.76 3.17
CA ASP A 464 -1.57 18.16 3.42
C ASP A 464 -1.07 19.09 2.30
N ALA A 465 -1.49 20.34 2.33
CA ALA A 465 -1.19 21.39 1.35
C ALA A 465 -0.40 22.55 2.01
N GLY A 466 0.75 22.24 2.62
CA GLY A 466 1.60 23.21 3.31
C GLY A 466 3.05 23.17 2.83
N VAL A 467 3.73 24.31 2.91
CA VAL A 467 5.12 24.45 2.43
C VAL A 467 6.03 24.81 3.60
N ASN A 468 7.17 24.13 3.70
CA ASN A 468 8.24 24.52 4.61
C ASN A 468 9.15 25.56 3.93
N ARG A 469 9.19 26.77 4.49
CA ARG A 469 9.96 27.91 3.93
C ARG A 469 11.48 27.73 4.02
N GLU A 470 11.96 26.79 4.83
CA GLU A 470 13.38 26.46 4.97
C GLU A 470 13.79 25.27 4.09
N ASN A 471 12.92 24.84 3.16
CA ASN A 471 13.12 23.67 2.29
C ASN A 471 13.33 22.35 3.05
N GLY A 472 12.90 22.28 4.31
CA GLY A 472 12.93 21.06 5.14
C GLY A 472 11.70 20.17 4.96
N ILE A 473 11.67 19.05 5.69
CA ILE A 473 10.49 18.19 5.81
C ILE A 473 9.37 18.99 6.50
N TYR A 474 8.19 19.03 5.88
CA TYR A 474 6.98 19.58 6.47
C TYR A 474 6.38 18.57 7.44
N GLY A 475 6.21 17.33 7.00
CA GLY A 475 5.96 16.19 7.87
C GLY A 475 4.48 15.91 8.17
N THR A 476 4.24 15.10 9.19
CA THR A 476 2.96 14.43 9.44
C THR A 476 2.11 15.17 10.47
N LEU A 477 0.80 15.26 10.24
CA LEU A 477 -0.17 15.67 11.26
C LEU A 477 -1.31 14.65 11.37
N ALA A 478 -2.05 14.67 12.48
CA ALA A 478 -3.23 13.84 12.66
C ALA A 478 -4.44 14.68 13.11
N ILE A 479 -5.64 14.31 12.66
CA ILE A 479 -6.88 15.00 12.99
C ILE A 479 -7.85 14.00 13.62
N CYS A 480 -8.56 14.43 14.66
CA CYS A 480 -9.66 13.70 15.27
C CYS A 480 -10.82 14.66 15.59
N THR A 481 -11.95 14.10 16.01
CA THR A 481 -13.09 14.85 16.53
C THR A 481 -13.56 14.21 17.84
N THR A 482 -13.33 14.86 18.99
CA THR A 482 -13.75 14.33 20.30
C THR A 482 -15.17 14.75 20.72
N VAL A 483 -15.84 15.58 19.92
CA VAL A 483 -17.24 16.00 20.11
C VAL A 483 -17.92 16.03 18.75
N ASP A 484 -18.98 15.25 18.57
CA ASP A 484 -19.65 15.14 17.27
C ASP A 484 -20.46 16.39 16.88
N GLY A 485 -21.18 16.32 15.75
CA GLY A 485 -21.98 17.44 15.24
C GLY A 485 -23.22 17.77 16.06
N LEU A 486 -23.64 16.88 16.98
CA LEU A 486 -24.78 17.03 17.87
C LEU A 486 -24.35 17.38 19.31
N GLY A 487 -23.03 17.48 19.56
CA GLY A 487 -22.46 17.76 20.89
C GLY A 487 -22.19 16.52 21.72
N ALA A 488 -22.32 15.31 21.17
CA ALA A 488 -22.06 14.06 21.89
C ALA A 488 -20.56 13.84 22.09
N THR A 489 -20.20 13.44 23.31
CA THR A 489 -18.81 13.14 23.71
C THR A 489 -18.52 11.63 23.74
N THR A 490 -19.49 10.79 23.39
CA THR A 490 -19.38 9.33 23.37
C THR A 490 -19.83 8.76 22.02
N PHE A 491 -19.35 7.57 21.70
CA PHE A 491 -19.88 6.68 20.66
C PHE A 491 -21.12 5.95 21.17
N PRO A 492 -21.94 5.33 20.29
CA PRO A 492 -23.19 4.67 20.67
C PRO A 492 -23.10 3.69 21.86
N PRO A 493 -22.08 2.81 21.96
CA PRO A 493 -21.97 1.89 23.10
C PRO A 493 -21.48 2.55 24.40
N GLY A 494 -21.25 3.87 24.41
CA GLY A 494 -20.85 4.64 25.60
C GLY A 494 -19.36 4.95 25.69
N MET A 495 -18.52 4.43 24.78
CA MET A 495 -17.09 4.75 24.73
C MET A 495 -16.89 6.26 24.49
N SER A 496 -15.97 6.88 25.23
CA SER A 496 -15.57 8.27 25.06
C SER A 496 -14.94 8.51 23.68
N ARG A 497 -15.36 9.57 22.99
CA ARG A 497 -14.75 10.01 21.72
C ARG A 497 -13.31 10.52 21.89
N LYS A 498 -12.81 10.66 23.13
CA LYS A 498 -11.38 10.86 23.39
C LYS A 498 -10.53 9.68 22.90
N ALA A 499 -11.11 8.49 22.71
CA ALA A 499 -10.42 7.36 22.06
C ALA A 499 -9.87 7.74 20.67
N SER A 500 -10.59 8.56 19.89
CA SER A 500 -10.11 9.08 18.60
C SER A 500 -8.84 9.95 18.72
N HIS A 501 -8.70 10.70 19.83
CA HIS A 501 -7.48 11.44 20.11
C HIS A 501 -6.32 10.49 20.42
N ASP A 502 -6.58 9.44 21.20
CA ASP A 502 -5.57 8.41 21.50
C ASP A 502 -5.10 7.69 20.22
N PHE A 503 -6.01 7.45 19.27
CA PHE A 503 -5.66 6.91 17.96
C PHE A 503 -4.78 7.87 17.15
N ALA A 504 -5.19 9.13 17.02
CA ALA A 504 -4.44 10.17 16.31
C ALA A 504 -3.03 10.35 16.89
N ALA A 505 -2.90 10.34 18.22
CA ALA A 505 -1.62 10.40 18.91
C ALA A 505 -0.74 9.18 18.61
N THR A 506 -1.32 7.98 18.62
CA THR A 506 -0.60 6.72 18.35
C THR A 506 -0.09 6.66 16.91
N LEU A 507 -0.91 7.09 15.94
CA LEU A 507 -0.53 7.23 14.53
C LEU A 507 0.65 8.18 14.38
N LEU A 508 0.48 9.41 14.84
CA LEU A 508 1.45 10.49 14.65
C LEU A 508 2.81 10.15 15.29
N ASN A 509 2.80 9.62 16.51
CA ASN A 509 4.01 9.22 17.22
C ASN A 509 4.73 8.07 16.50
N THR A 510 4.01 7.02 16.10
CA THR A 510 4.60 5.84 15.47
C THR A 510 5.18 6.20 14.11
N VAL A 511 4.42 6.91 13.26
CA VAL A 511 4.86 7.34 11.93
C VAL A 511 6.11 8.21 12.02
N SER A 512 6.09 9.26 12.85
CA SER A 512 7.23 10.18 12.92
C SER A 512 8.48 9.52 13.50
N SER A 513 8.34 8.68 14.54
CA SER A 513 9.45 7.92 15.12
C SER A 513 10.08 6.95 14.11
N ASP A 514 9.27 6.15 13.44
CA ASP A 514 9.75 5.06 12.60
C ASP A 514 10.39 5.57 11.31
N LEU A 515 9.80 6.58 10.69
CA LEU A 515 10.38 7.22 9.51
C LEU A 515 11.70 7.91 9.86
N SER A 516 11.76 8.58 11.02
CA SER A 516 13.00 9.23 11.45
C SER A 516 14.15 8.25 11.60
N LYS A 517 13.89 7.09 12.21
CA LYS A 517 14.89 6.03 12.41
C LYS A 517 15.25 5.34 11.09
N THR A 518 14.26 4.99 10.28
CA THR A 518 14.45 4.27 9.01
C THR A 518 15.29 5.08 8.03
N PHE A 519 15.00 6.38 7.88
CA PHE A 519 15.66 7.24 6.90
C PHE A 519 16.80 8.07 7.49
N SER A 520 17.15 7.84 8.77
CA SER A 520 18.20 8.59 9.49
C SER A 520 18.05 10.12 9.32
N THR A 521 16.82 10.60 9.39
CA THR A 521 16.46 12.02 9.23
C THR A 521 15.45 12.41 10.31
N THR A 522 15.25 13.70 10.59
CA THR A 522 14.15 14.11 11.47
C THR A 522 12.88 14.23 10.65
N TRP A 523 12.00 13.24 10.74
CA TRP A 523 10.68 13.33 10.17
C TRP A 523 9.79 14.20 11.06
N THR A 524 9.46 15.40 10.59
CA THR A 524 8.77 16.41 11.39
C THR A 524 7.41 15.91 11.87
N GLN A 525 7.20 15.93 13.18
CA GLN A 525 5.90 15.78 13.81
C GLN A 525 5.20 17.13 13.87
N ARG A 526 3.95 17.20 13.41
CA ARG A 526 3.10 18.39 13.50
C ARG A 526 1.95 18.14 14.49
N GLU A 527 0.88 18.92 14.41
CA GLU A 527 -0.19 18.93 15.40
C GLU A 527 -1.09 17.69 15.40
N ILE A 528 -1.62 17.35 16.58
CA ILE A 528 -2.86 16.59 16.75
C ILE A 528 -4.02 17.59 16.81
N TRP A 529 -4.79 17.71 15.73
CA TRP A 529 -5.93 18.60 15.66
C TRP A 529 -7.22 17.92 16.10
N ASP A 530 -7.85 18.45 17.14
CA ASP A 530 -9.23 18.07 17.50
C ASP A 530 -10.22 19.09 16.92
N ARG A 531 -10.62 18.82 15.68
CA ARG A 531 -11.36 19.74 14.80
C ARG A 531 -12.47 19.03 14.06
N ASN A 532 -13.50 19.79 13.73
CA ASN A 532 -14.74 19.29 13.15
C ASN A 532 -14.63 18.94 11.65
N TYR A 533 -14.04 17.79 11.33
CA TYR A 533 -13.95 17.23 9.98
C TYR A 533 -14.95 16.09 9.80
N ALA A 534 -15.64 16.02 8.66
CA ALA A 534 -16.70 15.04 8.44
C ALA A 534 -16.21 13.59 8.65
N GLU A 535 -15.02 13.28 8.15
CA GLU A 535 -14.42 11.93 8.18
C GLU A 535 -14.07 11.44 9.59
N THR A 536 -13.99 12.33 10.59
CA THR A 536 -13.76 11.95 11.99
C THR A 536 -14.93 12.29 12.92
N ARG A 537 -15.77 13.26 12.53
CA ARG A 537 -17.00 13.61 13.24
C ARG A 537 -18.07 12.54 13.07
N THR A 538 -18.25 12.05 11.85
CA THR A 538 -19.42 11.25 11.48
C THR A 538 -19.30 9.75 11.80
N PRO A 539 -18.12 9.09 11.73
CA PRO A 539 -18.05 7.68 12.11
C PRO A 539 -18.52 7.44 13.55
N ASP A 540 -19.30 6.38 13.76
CA ASP A 540 -19.79 5.97 15.08
C ASP A 540 -18.83 5.05 15.83
N VAL A 541 -17.56 5.03 15.40
CA VAL A 541 -16.42 4.32 15.99
C VAL A 541 -15.22 5.24 16.07
N PRO A 542 -14.19 4.91 16.89
CA PRO A 542 -12.93 5.66 16.91
C PRO A 542 -12.39 5.92 15.50
N SER A 543 -12.01 7.16 15.23
CA SER A 543 -11.58 7.57 13.89
C SER A 543 -10.58 8.71 13.88
N ALA A 544 -9.75 8.73 12.82
CA ALA A 544 -8.76 9.78 12.59
C ALA A 544 -8.56 10.06 11.09
N ILE A 545 -8.08 11.26 10.78
CA ILE A 545 -7.39 11.56 9.51
C ILE A 545 -5.90 11.57 9.80
N LEU A 546 -5.13 10.88 8.96
CA LEU A 546 -3.67 10.99 8.92
C LEU A 546 -3.27 11.80 7.69
N GLU A 547 -2.72 12.99 7.91
CA GLU A 547 -2.04 13.75 6.87
C GLU A 547 -0.58 13.32 6.85
N MET A 548 -0.24 12.39 5.95
CA MET A 548 1.04 11.66 5.98
C MET A 548 2.26 12.59 5.82
N PHE A 549 2.14 13.57 4.93
CA PHE A 549 3.17 14.52 4.51
C PHE A 549 2.46 15.65 3.76
N SER A 550 3.17 16.68 3.26
CA SER A 550 2.57 17.64 2.33
C SER A 550 2.91 17.41 0.86
N HIS A 551 1.88 17.33 0.01
CA HIS A 551 2.03 17.24 -1.43
C HIS A 551 2.41 18.55 -2.13
N GLN A 552 2.45 19.67 -1.40
CA GLN A 552 2.96 20.96 -1.89
C GLN A 552 4.42 21.22 -1.49
N ASN A 553 4.97 20.41 -0.58
CA ASN A 553 6.35 20.58 -0.13
C ASN A 553 7.28 19.68 -0.96
N PHE A 554 8.16 20.28 -1.77
CA PHE A 554 9.08 19.53 -2.63
C PHE A 554 9.91 18.50 -1.84
N THR A 555 10.39 18.86 -0.66
CA THR A 555 11.19 17.96 0.19
C THR A 555 10.41 16.74 0.67
N ASP A 556 9.11 16.88 0.96
CA ASP A 556 8.26 15.74 1.29
C ASP A 556 8.00 14.87 0.06
N MET A 557 7.81 15.51 -1.11
CA MET A 557 7.54 14.81 -2.37
C MET A 557 8.71 13.96 -2.87
N LYS A 558 9.96 14.29 -2.50
CA LYS A 558 11.13 13.42 -2.74
C LYS A 558 10.93 12.04 -2.12
N TYR A 559 10.33 11.98 -0.93
CA TYR A 559 9.98 10.74 -0.25
C TYR A 559 8.66 10.17 -0.75
N ALA A 560 7.62 10.99 -0.93
CA ALA A 560 6.29 10.52 -1.27
C ALA A 560 6.20 9.77 -2.61
N HIS A 561 7.09 10.09 -3.57
CA HIS A 561 7.19 9.35 -4.83
C HIS A 561 7.96 8.03 -4.73
N ASP A 562 8.83 7.87 -3.74
CA ASP A 562 9.69 6.69 -3.62
C ASP A 562 8.92 5.47 -3.05
N PRO A 563 8.87 4.33 -3.75
CA PRO A 563 8.13 3.15 -3.29
C PRO A 563 8.63 2.57 -1.95
N THR A 564 9.91 2.75 -1.63
CA THR A 564 10.46 2.26 -0.36
C THR A 564 9.95 3.10 0.81
N PHE A 565 9.86 4.42 0.62
CA PHE A 565 9.18 5.28 1.59
C PHE A 565 7.71 4.92 1.74
N LYS A 566 7.00 4.65 0.64
CA LYS A 566 5.59 4.19 0.69
C LYS A 566 5.43 2.94 1.55
N PHE A 567 6.32 1.97 1.39
CA PHE A 567 6.33 0.76 2.21
C PHE A 567 6.52 1.06 3.70
N PHE A 568 7.54 1.84 4.07
CA PHE A 568 7.84 2.12 5.48
C PHE A 568 6.84 3.06 6.16
N MET A 569 6.33 4.08 5.46
CA MET A 569 5.20 4.89 5.93
C MET A 569 3.98 4.01 6.23
N SER A 570 3.62 3.14 5.28
CA SER A 570 2.49 2.23 5.43
C SER A 570 2.69 1.21 6.55
N ARG A 571 3.93 0.70 6.71
CA ARG A 571 4.30 -0.18 7.83
C ARG A 571 4.12 0.52 9.18
N ALA A 572 4.53 1.79 9.30
CA ALA A 572 4.33 2.55 10.53
C ALA A 572 2.84 2.78 10.84
N VAL A 573 2.02 3.06 9.82
CA VAL A 573 0.55 3.15 9.97
C VAL A 573 -0.06 1.83 10.43
N TYR A 574 0.32 0.71 9.79
CA TYR A 574 -0.09 -0.63 10.21
C TYR A 574 0.25 -0.89 11.68
N LYS A 575 1.49 -0.61 12.11
CA LYS A 575 1.92 -0.82 13.48
C LYS A 575 1.15 0.03 14.48
N ALA A 576 0.84 1.28 14.12
CA ALA A 576 0.01 2.15 14.95
C ALA A 576 -1.41 1.56 15.13
N ILE A 577 -2.04 1.09 14.05
CA ILE A 577 -3.36 0.44 14.11
C ILE A 577 -3.30 -0.83 14.95
N LEU A 578 -2.32 -1.71 14.73
CA LEU A 578 -2.13 -2.94 15.50
C LEU A 578 -2.07 -2.66 17.00
N ARG A 579 -1.23 -1.70 17.41
CA ARG A 579 -1.05 -1.30 18.81
C ARG A 579 -2.31 -0.70 19.40
N TYR A 580 -2.97 0.18 18.65
CA TYR A 580 -4.16 0.88 19.10
C TYR A 580 -5.36 -0.07 19.27
N VAL A 581 -5.65 -0.91 18.27
CA VAL A 581 -6.76 -1.88 18.32
C VAL A 581 -6.55 -2.87 19.46
N ASN A 582 -5.34 -3.42 19.62
CA ASN A 582 -5.04 -4.30 20.75
C ASN A 582 -5.18 -3.58 22.10
N ASN A 583 -4.76 -2.30 22.18
CA ASN A 583 -4.96 -1.50 23.40
C ASN A 583 -6.44 -1.28 23.73
N LEU A 584 -7.31 -1.01 22.75
CA LEU A 584 -8.76 -0.86 22.97
C LEU A 584 -9.39 -2.11 23.62
N HIS A 585 -8.85 -3.29 23.30
CA HIS A 585 -9.25 -4.58 23.87
C HIS A 585 -8.42 -5.01 25.08
N SER A 586 -7.56 -4.13 25.61
CA SER A 586 -6.66 -4.42 26.73
C SER A 586 -5.69 -5.60 26.49
N VAL A 587 -5.40 -5.90 25.21
CA VAL A 587 -4.45 -6.92 24.80
C VAL A 587 -3.05 -6.31 24.73
N LYS A 588 -2.13 -6.86 25.53
CA LYS A 588 -0.71 -6.41 25.57
C LYS A 588 0.23 -7.35 24.83
N ASP A 589 -0.19 -8.60 24.65
CA ASP A 589 0.56 -9.63 23.93
C ASP A 589 0.11 -9.64 22.47
N TYR A 590 0.78 -8.86 21.63
CA TYR A 590 0.58 -8.82 20.19
C TYR A 590 1.94 -8.83 19.47
N ALA A 591 1.95 -9.26 18.21
CA ALA A 591 3.14 -9.35 17.39
C ALA A 591 2.98 -8.61 16.06
N VAL A 592 4.03 -7.92 15.64
CA VAL A 592 4.11 -7.30 14.31
C VAL A 592 4.40 -8.41 13.29
N GLN A 593 3.86 -8.31 12.07
CA GLN A 593 4.18 -9.26 11.00
C GLN A 593 5.64 -9.14 10.54
N PRO A 594 6.27 -10.23 10.05
CA PRO A 594 7.65 -10.19 9.58
C PRO A 594 7.88 -9.33 8.35
N LEU A 595 9.15 -9.04 8.05
CA LEU A 595 9.59 -8.49 6.77
C LEU A 595 9.82 -9.60 5.73
N PRO A 596 9.76 -9.29 4.42
CA PRO A 596 9.96 -10.29 3.36
C PRO A 596 11.29 -11.03 3.48
N PRO A 597 11.33 -12.36 3.27
CA PRO A 597 12.59 -13.08 3.17
C PRO A 597 13.48 -12.53 2.04
N HIS A 598 14.80 -12.58 2.24
CA HIS A 598 15.80 -12.12 1.28
C HIS A 598 16.80 -13.22 0.95
N ALA A 599 17.80 -12.94 0.10
CA ALA A 599 18.75 -13.92 -0.41
C ALA A 599 18.10 -15.22 -0.93
N PHE A 600 17.00 -15.12 -1.67
CA PHE A 600 16.27 -16.29 -2.18
C PHE A 600 17.04 -16.98 -3.31
N ALA A 601 17.01 -18.31 -3.33
CA ALA A 601 17.53 -19.16 -4.40
C ALA A 601 16.63 -20.37 -4.65
N ALA A 602 16.49 -20.74 -5.92
CA ALA A 602 15.78 -21.92 -6.40
C ALA A 602 16.70 -22.69 -7.36
N ARG A 603 17.30 -23.79 -6.89
CA ARG A 603 18.30 -24.56 -7.64
C ARG A 603 17.95 -26.02 -7.81
N LEU A 604 18.50 -26.63 -8.85
CA LEU A 604 18.49 -28.09 -8.99
C LEU A 604 19.61 -28.72 -8.13
N THR A 605 19.28 -29.80 -7.43
CA THR A 605 20.27 -30.67 -6.80
C THR A 605 20.91 -31.61 -7.83
N GLU A 606 22.01 -32.28 -7.49
CA GLU A 606 22.66 -33.27 -8.37
C GLU A 606 21.71 -34.40 -8.79
N ASN A 607 20.75 -34.76 -7.92
CA ASN A 607 19.72 -35.76 -8.20
C ASN A 607 18.50 -35.18 -8.94
N GLY A 608 18.55 -33.92 -9.37
CA GLY A 608 17.51 -33.27 -10.15
C GLY A 608 16.23 -32.94 -9.35
N MET A 609 16.33 -32.73 -8.04
CA MET A 609 15.23 -32.18 -7.22
C MET A 609 15.35 -30.65 -7.15
N ALA A 610 14.26 -29.96 -6.85
CA ALA A 610 14.29 -28.54 -6.52
C ALA A 610 14.72 -28.35 -5.08
N GLU A 611 15.76 -27.56 -4.83
CA GLU A 611 16.12 -27.02 -3.52
C GLU A 611 15.85 -25.52 -3.51
N LEU A 612 15.09 -25.08 -2.52
CA LEU A 612 14.81 -23.67 -2.24
C LEU A 612 15.55 -23.25 -0.98
N SER A 613 16.16 -22.07 -0.96
CA SER A 613 16.78 -21.50 0.26
C SER A 613 16.64 -19.98 0.34
N TRP A 614 16.50 -19.43 1.54
CA TRP A 614 16.35 -17.99 1.80
C TRP A 614 16.95 -17.59 3.16
N GLN A 615 16.90 -16.31 3.51
CA GLN A 615 17.27 -15.78 4.81
C GLN A 615 16.14 -14.94 5.44
N PRO A 616 16.00 -14.93 6.79
CA PRO A 616 15.07 -14.06 7.49
C PRO A 616 15.50 -12.60 7.40
N THR A 617 14.54 -11.69 7.32
CA THR A 617 14.79 -10.24 7.43
C THR A 617 14.42 -9.75 8.82
N GLU A 618 15.40 -9.24 9.57
CA GLU A 618 15.17 -8.64 10.88
C GLU A 618 14.54 -7.23 10.76
N ASP A 619 13.57 -6.92 11.61
CA ASP A 619 13.05 -5.56 11.77
C ASP A 619 13.67 -4.92 13.01
N PRO A 620 14.63 -3.98 12.86
CA PRO A 620 15.32 -3.37 14.00
C PRO A 620 14.39 -2.52 14.88
N LEU A 621 13.20 -2.14 14.39
CA LEU A 621 12.22 -1.37 15.14
C LEU A 621 11.22 -2.26 15.89
N GLU A 622 11.10 -3.54 15.51
CA GLU A 622 10.06 -4.45 16.02
C GLU A 622 10.60 -5.86 16.28
N PRO A 623 11.16 -6.13 17.47
CA PRO A 623 11.66 -7.47 17.80
C PRO A 623 10.60 -8.59 17.70
N SER A 624 9.31 -8.25 17.88
CA SER A 624 8.21 -9.22 17.73
C SER A 624 7.96 -9.63 16.27
N ALA A 625 8.52 -8.93 15.28
CA ALA A 625 8.41 -9.24 13.85
C ALA A 625 9.26 -10.43 13.40
N ARG A 626 10.01 -11.07 14.31
CA ARG A 626 10.85 -12.21 13.96
C ARG A 626 10.01 -13.37 13.39
N PRO A 627 10.41 -13.98 12.26
CA PRO A 627 9.68 -15.11 11.69
C PRO A 627 9.80 -16.37 12.55
N SER A 628 8.73 -17.17 12.60
CA SER A 628 8.71 -18.50 13.21
C SER A 628 8.52 -19.64 12.20
N ALA A 629 7.99 -19.32 11.02
CA ALA A 629 7.80 -20.25 9.90
C ALA A 629 7.78 -19.47 8.57
N TYR A 630 7.65 -20.19 7.46
CA TYR A 630 7.58 -19.62 6.11
C TYR A 630 6.49 -20.29 5.29
N VAL A 631 5.93 -19.59 4.31
CA VAL A 631 5.00 -20.19 3.32
C VAL A 631 5.66 -20.16 1.96
N VAL A 632 5.73 -21.34 1.32
CA VAL A 632 6.23 -21.49 -0.05
C VAL A 632 5.06 -21.62 -0.99
N TYR A 633 4.92 -20.65 -1.90
CA TYR A 633 3.91 -20.66 -2.95
C TYR A 633 4.51 -21.20 -4.23
N THR A 634 3.81 -22.14 -4.88
CA THR A 634 4.29 -22.80 -6.09
C THR A 634 3.37 -22.49 -7.27
N LYS A 635 3.99 -22.13 -8.40
CA LYS A 635 3.35 -22.06 -9.72
C LYS A 635 3.97 -23.14 -10.60
N THR A 636 3.13 -23.92 -11.29
CA THR A 636 3.56 -25.01 -12.18
C THR A 636 3.09 -24.74 -13.60
N GLY A 637 4.01 -24.77 -14.58
CA GLY A 637 3.72 -24.48 -15.98
C GLY A 637 3.01 -23.13 -16.16
N ASP A 638 1.91 -23.14 -16.93
CA ASP A 638 1.12 -21.93 -17.25
C ASP A 638 0.04 -21.59 -16.20
N GLY A 639 0.00 -22.34 -15.10
CA GLY A 639 -0.91 -22.10 -13.97
C GLY A 639 -0.63 -20.81 -13.19
N GLY A 640 -1.37 -20.59 -12.11
CA GLY A 640 -1.16 -19.53 -11.12
C GLY A 640 -0.41 -20.06 -9.90
N PHE A 641 -0.18 -19.20 -8.90
CA PHE A 641 0.31 -19.65 -7.60
C PHE A 641 -0.80 -20.37 -6.82
N ASP A 642 -0.45 -21.47 -6.17
CA ASP A 642 -1.30 -22.20 -5.22
C ASP A 642 -1.56 -21.40 -3.92
N ASN A 643 -2.26 -22.01 -2.95
CA ASN A 643 -2.51 -21.42 -1.63
C ASN A 643 -1.29 -21.48 -0.68
N GLY A 644 -0.14 -21.96 -1.17
CA GLY A 644 1.09 -22.08 -0.40
C GLY A 644 1.14 -23.31 0.51
N LYS A 645 2.37 -23.69 0.84
CA LYS A 645 2.69 -24.76 1.80
C LYS A 645 3.47 -24.17 2.97
N LEU A 646 2.97 -24.40 4.19
CA LEU A 646 3.66 -24.00 5.42
C LEU A 646 4.92 -24.84 5.64
N ILE A 647 6.01 -24.16 5.95
CA ILE A 647 7.31 -24.70 6.34
C ILE A 647 7.58 -24.27 7.77
N GLU A 648 7.41 -25.20 8.70
CA GLU A 648 7.49 -24.96 10.15
C GLU A 648 8.94 -24.98 10.67
N GLY A 649 9.13 -24.58 11.93
CA GLY A 649 10.40 -24.71 12.65
C GLY A 649 11.48 -23.72 12.21
N GLY A 650 11.11 -22.64 11.51
CA GLY A 650 12.07 -21.64 11.01
C GLY A 650 13.04 -22.18 9.96
N VAL A 651 12.75 -23.32 9.33
CA VAL A 651 13.57 -23.91 8.28
C VAL A 651 13.64 -22.98 7.09
N THR A 652 14.85 -22.60 6.68
CA THR A 652 15.09 -21.69 5.55
C THR A 652 15.65 -22.39 4.31
N ARG A 653 15.64 -23.73 4.29
CA ARG A 653 16.04 -24.55 3.15
C ARG A 653 15.17 -25.80 3.05
N ILE A 654 14.60 -26.05 1.88
CA ILE A 654 13.75 -27.22 1.63
C ILE A 654 14.05 -27.84 0.27
N THR A 655 13.71 -29.12 0.12
CA THR A 655 13.87 -29.86 -1.14
C THR A 655 12.59 -30.64 -1.46
N PHE A 656 12.20 -30.68 -2.73
CA PHE A 656 11.07 -31.47 -3.21
C PHE A 656 11.25 -31.92 -4.67
N PRO A 657 10.58 -33.02 -5.08
CA PRO A 657 10.68 -33.52 -6.44
C PRO A 657 10.02 -32.57 -7.45
N VAL A 658 10.60 -32.51 -8.65
CA VAL A 658 10.07 -31.77 -9.80
C VAL A 658 10.05 -32.65 -11.04
N ASN A 659 9.08 -32.40 -11.92
CA ASN A 659 8.94 -33.14 -13.17
C ASN A 659 9.89 -32.60 -14.24
N ALA A 660 10.45 -33.51 -15.04
CA ALA A 660 11.28 -33.12 -16.18
C ALA A 660 10.43 -32.43 -17.26
N GLY A 661 10.95 -31.38 -17.88
CA GLY A 661 10.25 -30.61 -18.89
C GLY A 661 9.18 -29.64 -18.36
N THR A 662 8.98 -29.58 -17.04
CA THR A 662 8.05 -28.64 -16.40
C THR A 662 8.81 -27.48 -15.78
N THR A 663 8.41 -26.25 -16.10
CA THR A 663 8.88 -25.05 -15.40
C THR A 663 8.10 -24.86 -14.11
N TYR A 664 8.80 -24.60 -13.03
CA TYR A 664 8.24 -24.25 -11.73
C TYR A 664 8.67 -22.82 -11.36
N ALA A 665 7.79 -22.08 -10.70
CA ALA A 665 8.09 -20.79 -10.10
C ALA A 665 7.70 -20.77 -8.62
N PHE A 666 8.47 -20.05 -7.82
CA PHE A 666 8.33 -20.01 -6.37
C PHE A 666 8.42 -18.59 -5.86
N LYS A 667 7.69 -18.32 -4.78
CA LYS A 667 7.92 -17.18 -3.90
C LYS A 667 7.75 -17.63 -2.46
N VAL A 668 8.42 -16.95 -1.54
CA VAL A 668 8.40 -17.28 -0.12
C VAL A 668 7.94 -16.07 0.68
N THR A 669 7.08 -16.29 1.67
CA THR A 669 6.74 -15.30 2.69
C THR A 669 7.19 -15.80 4.05
N ALA A 670 7.49 -14.86 4.95
CA ALA A 670 7.75 -15.12 6.35
C ALA A 670 6.45 -14.99 7.15
N VAL A 671 6.25 -15.87 8.13
CA VAL A 671 5.09 -15.84 9.02
C VAL A 671 5.50 -15.91 10.49
N ASN A 672 4.73 -15.25 11.33
CA ASN A 672 4.75 -15.41 12.78
C ASN A 672 3.30 -15.38 13.32
N GLN A 673 3.13 -15.31 14.63
CA GLN A 673 1.80 -15.26 15.25
C GLN A 673 1.04 -13.95 14.94
N GLY A 674 1.75 -12.89 14.54
CA GLY A 674 1.21 -11.57 14.19
C GLY A 674 0.71 -11.45 12.75
N GLY A 675 1.23 -12.26 11.82
CA GLY A 675 0.81 -12.23 10.42
C GLY A 675 1.85 -12.75 9.42
N GLU A 676 1.65 -12.38 8.15
CA GLU A 676 2.48 -12.77 7.00
C GLU A 676 3.17 -11.57 6.33
N SER A 677 4.42 -11.73 5.93
CA SER A 677 5.17 -10.69 5.22
C SER A 677 4.70 -10.48 3.77
N PHE A 678 5.18 -9.41 3.14
CA PHE A 678 5.20 -9.35 1.67
C PHE A 678 6.11 -10.48 1.12
N PRO A 679 5.92 -10.93 -0.14
CA PRO A 679 6.69 -12.04 -0.68
C PRO A 679 8.12 -11.63 -1.04
N SER A 680 9.00 -12.64 -1.11
CA SER A 680 10.26 -12.56 -1.85
C SER A 680 10.02 -12.28 -3.33
N GLU A 681 11.09 -12.05 -4.08
CA GLU A 681 11.06 -12.16 -5.55
C GLU A 681 10.60 -13.56 -6.01
N ILE A 682 10.12 -13.63 -7.25
CA ILE A 682 9.71 -14.87 -7.90
C ILE A 682 10.90 -15.45 -8.66
N LEU A 683 11.32 -16.63 -8.21
CA LEU A 683 12.36 -17.42 -8.83
C LEU A 683 11.77 -18.62 -9.56
N SER A 684 12.42 -19.07 -10.62
CA SER A 684 12.00 -20.21 -11.42
C SER A 684 13.12 -21.23 -11.64
N LEU A 685 12.72 -22.48 -11.89
CA LEU A 685 13.63 -23.54 -12.32
C LEU A 685 12.93 -24.51 -13.26
N ARG A 686 13.73 -25.26 -14.01
CA ARG A 686 13.26 -26.36 -14.85
C ARG A 686 14.35 -27.40 -14.94
N ARG A 687 13.98 -28.67 -14.74
CA ARG A 687 14.83 -29.81 -15.09
C ARG A 687 14.57 -30.20 -16.54
N ALA A 688 15.62 -30.30 -17.35
CA ALA A 688 15.54 -30.82 -18.71
C ALA A 688 15.04 -32.27 -18.75
N GLN A 689 14.60 -32.73 -19.91
CA GLN A 689 14.31 -34.14 -20.15
C GLN A 689 15.58 -34.95 -20.33
N THR A 690 16.60 -34.37 -20.96
CA THR A 690 17.90 -35.00 -21.21
C THR A 690 18.86 -34.81 -20.04
N ALA A 691 19.48 -35.89 -19.56
CA ALA A 691 20.40 -35.86 -18.40
C ALA A 691 21.67 -35.02 -18.61
N VAL A 692 22.14 -34.89 -19.86
CA VAL A 692 23.35 -34.12 -20.22
C VAL A 692 23.04 -32.69 -20.69
N ALA A 693 21.83 -32.20 -20.44
CA ALA A 693 21.44 -30.84 -20.83
C ALA A 693 22.33 -29.78 -20.17
N LYS A 694 22.58 -28.69 -20.91
CA LYS A 694 23.31 -27.54 -20.37
C LYS A 694 22.53 -26.94 -19.19
N GLN A 695 23.29 -26.55 -18.17
CA GLN A 695 22.79 -25.91 -16.94
C GLN A 695 22.98 -24.40 -17.04
N ILE A 696 21.88 -23.65 -16.94
CA ILE A 696 21.86 -22.18 -17.00
C ILE A 696 21.46 -21.64 -15.62
N LEU A 697 22.16 -20.61 -15.14
CA LEU A 697 21.78 -19.88 -13.94
C LEU A 697 21.20 -18.52 -14.32
N ILE A 698 19.96 -18.26 -13.93
CA ILE A 698 19.35 -16.94 -14.07
C ILE A 698 19.55 -16.18 -12.76
N VAL A 699 20.17 -15.02 -12.82
CA VAL A 699 20.46 -14.18 -11.65
C VAL A 699 19.64 -12.91 -11.76
N ASN A 700 18.77 -12.68 -10.78
CA ASN A 700 18.04 -11.42 -10.68
C ASN A 700 18.94 -10.37 -10.02
N GLY A 701 19.51 -9.48 -10.84
CA GLY A 701 20.23 -8.29 -10.41
C GLY A 701 19.37 -7.02 -10.41
N PHE A 702 18.07 -7.13 -10.72
CA PHE A 702 17.16 -5.99 -10.82
C PHE A 702 16.20 -5.95 -9.63
N ASP A 703 16.62 -5.24 -8.59
CA ASP A 703 15.85 -5.01 -7.36
C ASP A 703 15.52 -3.52 -7.13
N ARG A 704 15.94 -2.63 -8.05
CA ARG A 704 15.72 -1.19 -7.94
C ARG A 704 14.25 -0.82 -7.81
N LEU A 705 13.97 -0.04 -6.77
CA LEU A 705 12.79 0.77 -6.56
C LEU A 705 13.24 2.21 -6.39
N SER A 706 12.59 3.16 -7.05
CA SER A 706 13.08 4.54 -7.07
C SER A 706 11.95 5.52 -7.41
N GLY A 707 11.97 6.70 -6.81
CA GLY A 707 11.20 7.86 -7.29
C GLY A 707 11.72 8.43 -8.62
N PRO A 708 11.03 9.43 -9.20
CA PRO A 708 11.48 10.10 -10.41
C PRO A 708 12.71 11.00 -10.17
N ALA A 709 13.42 11.36 -11.24
CA ALA A 709 14.60 12.22 -11.16
C ALA A 709 14.28 13.59 -10.54
N TRP A 710 15.13 14.03 -9.62
CA TRP A 710 15.01 15.32 -8.94
C TRP A 710 15.67 16.44 -9.74
N VAL A 711 15.02 17.59 -9.81
CA VAL A 711 15.61 18.88 -10.16
C VAL A 711 15.69 19.69 -8.87
N GLU A 712 16.89 19.90 -8.34
CA GLU A 712 17.10 20.65 -7.10
C GLU A 712 18.28 21.62 -7.28
N ARG A 713 17.94 22.86 -7.65
CA ARG A 713 18.86 24.00 -7.85
C ARG A 713 18.26 25.23 -7.18
N ASN A 714 19.06 26.29 -7.01
CA ASN A 714 18.61 27.51 -6.34
C ASN A 714 17.38 28.17 -7.00
N ASP A 715 17.23 28.05 -8.31
CA ASP A 715 16.14 28.63 -9.10
C ASP A 715 15.11 27.61 -9.58
N SER A 716 15.38 26.31 -9.43
CA SER A 716 14.64 25.23 -10.07
C SER A 716 14.40 24.07 -9.12
N LEU A 717 13.15 23.76 -8.79
CA LEU A 717 12.73 22.64 -7.94
C LEU A 717 11.68 21.79 -8.65
N GLY A 718 11.78 20.46 -8.59
CA GLY A 718 10.78 19.58 -9.18
C GLY A 718 11.23 18.20 -9.58
N PHE A 719 10.45 17.57 -10.45
CA PHE A 719 10.69 16.23 -10.96
C PHE A 719 10.70 16.19 -12.49
N ASP A 720 11.72 15.56 -13.07
CA ASP A 720 11.84 15.35 -14.51
C ASP A 720 11.53 13.90 -14.86
N LEU A 721 10.28 13.66 -15.28
CA LEU A 721 9.82 12.31 -15.65
C LEU A 721 10.45 11.80 -16.95
N ASP A 722 10.99 12.69 -17.79
CA ASP A 722 11.64 12.28 -19.04
C ASP A 722 13.06 11.80 -18.76
N GLU A 723 13.76 12.40 -17.79
CA GLU A 723 15.09 11.93 -17.35
C GLU A 723 15.00 10.55 -16.70
N ASP A 724 14.18 10.39 -15.67
CA ASP A 724 13.89 9.11 -15.02
C ASP A 724 12.49 9.17 -14.38
N LEU A 725 11.56 8.32 -14.84
CA LEU A 725 10.23 8.18 -14.25
C LEU A 725 10.28 7.53 -12.85
N GLY A 726 11.39 6.87 -12.52
CA GLY A 726 11.50 5.99 -11.37
C GLY A 726 11.03 4.57 -11.68
N VAL A 727 11.04 3.72 -10.65
CA VAL A 727 10.66 2.30 -10.74
C VAL A 727 9.77 1.97 -9.55
N ALA A 728 8.48 1.77 -9.81
CA ALA A 728 7.50 1.45 -8.77
C ALA A 728 7.57 -0.02 -8.31
N TYR A 729 7.02 -0.33 -7.13
CA TYR A 729 6.81 -1.72 -6.70
C TYR A 729 5.58 -2.28 -7.40
N GLY A 730 5.78 -3.17 -8.38
CA GLY A 730 4.73 -3.73 -9.23
C GLY A 730 4.18 -2.73 -10.25
N TYR A 731 3.58 -1.63 -9.80
CA TYR A 731 2.95 -0.62 -10.65
C TYR A 731 2.85 0.77 -9.97
N ALA A 732 2.61 1.80 -10.76
CA ALA A 732 2.23 3.14 -10.32
C ALA A 732 0.94 3.61 -11.00
N THR A 733 0.07 4.22 -10.19
CA THR A 733 -1.18 4.88 -10.62
C THR A 733 -1.26 6.33 -10.13
N ALA A 734 -0.20 6.81 -9.47
CA ALA A 734 -0.18 8.10 -8.79
C ALA A 734 0.19 9.28 -9.70
N PHE A 735 0.75 9.05 -10.88
CA PHE A 735 1.23 10.15 -11.73
C PHE A 735 0.09 10.84 -12.48
N SER A 736 0.12 12.17 -12.47
CA SER A 736 -0.73 12.99 -13.34
C SER A 736 -0.08 13.26 -14.68
N GLY A 737 1.21 13.64 -14.70
CA GLY A 737 1.94 14.03 -15.91
C GLY A 737 3.24 14.79 -15.58
N ARG A 738 3.93 15.26 -16.62
CA ARG A 738 5.18 16.03 -16.54
C ARG A 738 4.98 17.34 -15.78
N GLN A 739 6.01 17.77 -15.06
CA GLN A 739 6.05 19.10 -14.47
C GLN A 739 6.42 20.15 -15.52
N PHE A 740 5.71 21.28 -15.53
CA PHE A 740 5.95 22.41 -16.42
C PHE A 740 6.62 23.58 -15.70
N ASN A 741 6.26 23.85 -14.45
CA ASN A 741 6.85 24.96 -13.70
C ASN A 741 7.84 24.45 -12.65
N PHE A 742 9.12 24.73 -12.89
CA PHE A 742 10.22 24.44 -11.95
C PHE A 742 10.66 25.66 -11.15
N ASN A 743 10.19 26.87 -11.45
CA ASN A 743 10.73 28.10 -10.86
C ASN A 743 10.47 28.13 -9.34
N ALA A 744 11.56 28.06 -8.56
CA ALA A 744 11.55 28.03 -7.10
C ALA A 744 10.97 29.30 -6.45
N ALA A 745 10.92 30.42 -7.18
CA ALA A 745 10.34 31.68 -6.73
C ALA A 745 8.82 31.79 -6.99
N SER A 746 8.21 30.79 -7.63
CA SER A 746 6.78 30.78 -7.94
C SER A 746 5.92 30.70 -6.68
N THR A 747 4.64 31.08 -6.81
CA THR A 747 3.72 31.04 -5.67
C THR A 747 3.50 29.60 -5.18
N ALA A 748 3.24 29.46 -3.88
CA ALA A 748 2.74 28.22 -3.29
C ALA A 748 1.21 28.09 -3.43
N GLU A 749 0.53 29.03 -4.09
CA GLU A 749 -0.91 28.94 -4.29
C GLU A 749 -1.23 27.89 -5.35
N GLU A 750 -2.33 27.16 -5.16
CA GLU A 750 -2.80 26.09 -6.04
C GLU A 750 -3.31 26.61 -7.40
N ARG A 751 -2.39 27.08 -8.26
CA ARG A 751 -2.67 27.71 -9.57
C ARG A 751 -1.80 27.12 -10.67
N THR A 752 -2.07 27.51 -11.92
CA THR A 752 -1.30 27.04 -13.10
C THR A 752 0.12 27.60 -13.17
N ASP A 753 0.43 28.62 -12.38
CA ASP A 753 1.75 29.23 -12.22
C ASP A 753 2.43 28.82 -10.89
N ALA A 754 1.88 27.85 -10.16
CA ALA A 754 2.45 27.33 -8.93
C ALA A 754 3.77 26.59 -9.18
N LEU A 755 4.68 26.60 -8.20
CA LEU A 755 5.82 25.68 -8.21
C LEU A 755 5.29 24.24 -8.27
N GLY A 756 5.84 23.43 -9.18
CA GLY A 756 5.43 22.05 -9.32
C GLY A 756 4.27 21.84 -10.28
N TYR A 757 3.65 22.88 -10.85
CA TYR A 757 2.51 22.71 -11.76
C TYR A 757 2.78 21.68 -12.87
N SER A 758 1.86 20.72 -13.02
CA SER A 758 2.03 19.52 -13.85
C SER A 758 0.87 19.26 -14.81
N GLY A 759 1.15 18.47 -15.85
CA GLY A 759 0.18 17.95 -16.81
C GLY A 759 -0.67 16.78 -16.28
N THR A 760 -1.50 16.24 -17.18
CA THR A 760 -2.52 15.22 -16.90
C THR A 760 -2.45 14.01 -17.84
N GLU A 761 -1.44 13.92 -18.68
CA GLU A 761 -1.31 12.91 -19.74
C GLU A 761 -1.07 11.47 -19.24
N LEU A 762 -0.80 11.31 -17.94
CA LEU A 762 -0.66 10.03 -17.25
C LEU A 762 -1.84 9.69 -16.33
N THR A 763 -2.76 10.63 -16.09
CA THR A 763 -3.95 10.39 -15.27
C THR A 763 -4.77 9.22 -15.82
N GLY A 764 -5.10 8.26 -14.94
CA GLY A 764 -5.87 7.07 -15.34
C GLY A 764 -5.03 5.94 -15.94
N LYS A 765 -3.73 6.14 -16.18
CA LYS A 765 -2.85 5.09 -16.69
C LYS A 765 -2.24 4.28 -15.55
N ILE A 766 -2.08 2.99 -15.81
CA ILE A 766 -1.31 2.08 -14.97
C ILE A 766 0.08 2.00 -15.60
N LEU A 767 1.10 2.35 -14.84
CA LEU A 767 2.50 2.30 -15.28
C LEU A 767 3.18 1.15 -14.57
N ALA A 768 3.64 0.13 -15.29
CA ALA A 768 4.33 -1.00 -14.70
C ALA A 768 5.68 -0.57 -14.11
N GLY A 769 5.96 -1.09 -12.92
CA GLY A 769 7.24 -0.96 -12.23
C GLY A 769 8.02 -2.28 -12.26
N ASN A 770 8.78 -2.54 -11.20
CA ASN A 770 9.45 -3.82 -11.00
C ASN A 770 8.44 -4.86 -10.47
N THR A 771 8.16 -5.88 -11.26
CA THR A 771 7.22 -6.96 -10.92
C THR A 771 7.89 -8.14 -10.20
N PHE A 772 9.21 -8.09 -10.00
CA PHE A 772 10.02 -9.09 -9.29
C PHE A 772 9.83 -10.53 -9.82
N ASN A 773 9.51 -10.68 -11.10
CA ASN A 773 9.22 -11.98 -11.73
C ASN A 773 9.98 -12.21 -13.04
N TYR A 774 10.97 -11.37 -13.35
CA TYR A 774 11.75 -11.49 -14.58
C TYR A 774 12.53 -12.82 -14.70
N PRO A 775 13.01 -13.46 -13.62
CA PRO A 775 13.57 -14.82 -13.72
C PRO A 775 12.58 -15.86 -14.24
N LEU A 776 11.27 -15.71 -13.96
CA LEU A 776 10.24 -16.57 -14.56
C LEU A 776 10.08 -16.30 -16.05
N LEU A 777 10.05 -15.03 -16.46
CA LEU A 777 9.94 -14.65 -17.87
C LEU A 777 11.12 -15.19 -18.69
N HIS A 778 12.36 -14.97 -18.21
CA HIS A 778 13.57 -15.50 -18.86
C HIS A 778 13.58 -17.03 -18.88
N GLY A 779 13.20 -17.67 -17.78
CA GLY A 779 13.10 -19.13 -17.70
C GLY A 779 12.08 -19.73 -18.69
N GLN A 780 10.97 -19.03 -18.94
CA GLN A 780 9.99 -19.44 -19.96
C GLN A 780 10.58 -19.38 -21.38
N ASP A 781 11.36 -18.33 -21.69
CA ASP A 781 12.01 -18.21 -23.01
C ASP A 781 13.16 -19.21 -23.18
N ILE A 782 13.92 -19.51 -22.12
CA ILE A 782 14.93 -20.59 -22.10
C ILE A 782 14.27 -21.95 -22.35
N ALA A 783 13.14 -22.21 -21.66
CA ALA A 783 12.37 -23.44 -21.84
C ALA A 783 11.81 -23.58 -23.26
N ALA A 784 11.40 -22.48 -23.89
CA ALA A 784 10.91 -22.46 -25.26
C ALA A 784 12.04 -22.63 -26.30
N ALA A 785 13.27 -22.23 -25.96
CA ALA A 785 14.42 -22.30 -26.85
C ALA A 785 14.98 -23.71 -27.06
N GLY A 786 14.81 -24.61 -26.10
CA GLY A 786 15.31 -25.98 -26.20
C GLY A 786 15.25 -26.77 -24.89
N ASP A 787 15.82 -27.98 -24.90
CA ASP A 787 15.87 -28.85 -23.72
C ASP A 787 17.03 -28.46 -22.80
N TYR A 788 16.86 -27.35 -22.09
CA TYR A 788 17.82 -26.83 -21.12
C TYR A 788 17.33 -27.04 -19.69
N SER A 789 18.27 -27.22 -18.77
CA SER A 789 17.99 -27.09 -17.35
C SER A 789 18.37 -25.69 -16.90
N PHE A 790 17.53 -25.07 -16.08
CA PHE A 790 17.88 -23.81 -15.45
C PHE A 790 17.46 -23.75 -14.00
N SER A 791 18.23 -22.98 -13.26
CA SER A 791 17.99 -22.57 -11.87
C SER A 791 17.98 -21.05 -11.81
N SER A 792 17.47 -20.47 -10.72
CA SER A 792 17.57 -19.03 -10.53
C SER A 792 17.84 -18.62 -9.10
N CYS A 793 18.43 -17.45 -8.93
CA CYS A 793 18.69 -16.87 -7.63
C CYS A 793 18.66 -15.34 -7.67
N SER A 794 18.44 -14.75 -6.50
CA SER A 794 18.74 -13.35 -6.25
C SER A 794 20.25 -13.08 -6.38
N ARG A 795 20.62 -11.85 -6.73
CA ARG A 795 22.02 -11.39 -6.68
C ARG A 795 22.65 -11.65 -5.31
N GLU A 796 21.92 -11.37 -4.23
CA GLU A 796 22.41 -11.56 -2.87
C GLU A 796 22.74 -13.03 -2.55
N ALA A 797 21.88 -13.97 -2.94
CA ALA A 797 22.12 -15.41 -2.77
C ALA A 797 23.33 -15.90 -3.58
N LEU A 798 23.62 -15.28 -4.72
CA LEU A 798 24.82 -15.57 -5.48
C LEU A 798 26.07 -15.06 -4.74
N LEU A 799 26.04 -13.81 -4.26
CA LEU A 799 27.17 -13.19 -3.56
C LEU A 799 27.52 -13.87 -2.24
N ASN A 800 26.51 -14.31 -1.48
CA ASN A 800 26.73 -15.00 -0.20
C ASN A 800 27.13 -16.48 -0.36
N GLY A 801 27.22 -16.99 -1.59
CA GLY A 801 27.66 -18.37 -1.88
C GLY A 801 26.58 -19.44 -1.73
N SER A 802 25.29 -19.08 -1.59
CA SER A 802 24.18 -20.05 -1.58
C SER A 802 24.05 -20.79 -2.91
N VAL A 803 24.54 -20.20 -4.00
CA VAL A 803 24.65 -20.82 -5.32
C VAL A 803 26.10 -20.75 -5.79
N ASN A 804 26.67 -21.90 -6.17
CA ASN A 804 27.99 -21.93 -6.82
C ASN A 804 27.85 -21.69 -8.33
N PRO A 805 28.34 -20.55 -8.87
CA PRO A 805 28.23 -20.25 -10.30
C PRO A 805 28.98 -21.25 -11.19
N GLU A 806 30.01 -21.92 -10.66
CA GLU A 806 30.85 -22.86 -11.44
C GLU A 806 30.11 -24.14 -11.85
N ASN A 807 28.94 -24.40 -11.26
CA ASN A 807 28.08 -25.52 -11.64
C ASN A 807 27.31 -25.25 -12.95
N TYR A 808 27.37 -24.04 -13.49
CA TYR A 808 26.55 -23.61 -14.62
C TYR A 808 27.40 -23.23 -15.83
N HIS A 809 26.95 -23.67 -17.00
CA HIS A 809 27.62 -23.40 -18.28
C HIS A 809 27.47 -21.94 -18.70
N MET A 810 26.37 -21.31 -18.29
CA MET A 810 26.02 -19.94 -18.62
C MET A 810 25.31 -19.29 -17.43
N ILE A 811 25.62 -18.02 -17.19
CA ILE A 811 24.83 -17.11 -16.35
C ILE A 811 24.04 -16.16 -17.26
N ASP A 812 22.74 -16.02 -16.98
CA ASP A 812 21.88 -14.94 -17.46
C ASP A 812 21.68 -13.94 -16.32
N TYR A 813 22.37 -12.80 -16.40
CA TYR A 813 22.36 -11.76 -15.37
C TYR A 813 21.41 -10.62 -15.77
N ILE A 814 20.28 -10.53 -15.09
CA ILE A 814 19.22 -9.55 -15.36
C ILE A 814 19.52 -8.25 -14.64
N CYS A 815 19.84 -7.19 -15.36
CA CYS A 815 20.05 -5.86 -14.81
C CYS A 815 18.81 -4.96 -14.93
N GLY A 816 17.88 -5.21 -15.86
CA GLY A 816 16.68 -4.39 -15.99
C GLY A 816 16.95 -2.89 -16.03
N LEU A 817 16.31 -2.12 -15.14
CA LEU A 817 16.56 -0.69 -14.91
C LEU A 817 17.47 -0.40 -13.70
N GLN A 818 18.22 -1.39 -13.21
CA GLN A 818 19.18 -1.26 -12.11
C GLN A 818 20.20 -0.15 -12.42
N ARG A 819 20.30 0.84 -11.53
CA ARG A 819 21.22 1.98 -11.63
C ARG A 819 21.28 2.72 -10.31
N ASP A 820 22.47 3.18 -9.94
CA ASP A 820 22.65 4.04 -8.77
C ASP A 820 22.58 5.52 -9.16
N VAL A 821 21.65 6.27 -8.57
CA VAL A 821 21.41 7.69 -8.89
C VAL A 821 21.15 8.50 -7.61
N PRO A 822 21.43 9.82 -7.61
CA PRO A 822 21.32 10.65 -6.41
C PRO A 822 19.93 10.69 -5.76
N HIS A 823 18.87 10.45 -6.54
CA HIS A 823 17.49 10.44 -6.05
C HIS A 823 17.00 9.09 -5.53
N ASN A 824 17.84 8.05 -5.54
CA ASN A 824 17.49 6.81 -4.86
C ASN A 824 17.61 6.99 -3.34
N LEU A 825 16.63 6.49 -2.58
CA LEU A 825 16.75 6.45 -1.11
C LEU A 825 17.68 5.34 -0.60
N PHE A 826 17.95 4.33 -1.43
CA PHE A 826 18.87 3.21 -1.18
C PHE A 826 19.77 2.95 -2.39
N PRO A 827 20.98 2.40 -2.20
CA PRO A 827 21.90 2.19 -3.32
C PRO A 827 21.45 1.05 -4.24
N TYR A 828 21.48 1.28 -5.55
CA TYR A 828 21.06 0.30 -6.58
C TYR A 828 22.09 0.13 -7.69
N LYS A 829 23.36 0.00 -7.30
CA LYS A 829 24.47 -0.18 -8.24
C LYS A 829 24.24 -1.38 -9.16
N THR A 830 24.44 -1.20 -10.46
CA THR A 830 24.27 -2.26 -11.47
C THR A 830 25.32 -3.34 -11.29
N PHE A 831 26.58 -2.96 -11.05
CA PHE A 831 27.68 -3.87 -10.72
C PHE A 831 28.53 -3.32 -9.58
N ASP A 832 28.15 -3.64 -8.35
CA ASP A 832 28.98 -3.39 -7.17
C ASP A 832 30.32 -4.17 -7.24
N ARG A 833 31.23 -3.86 -6.31
CA ARG A 833 32.57 -4.46 -6.28
C ARG A 833 32.52 -5.99 -6.21
N GLU A 834 31.63 -6.55 -5.39
CA GLU A 834 31.56 -7.99 -5.13
C GLU A 834 31.02 -8.74 -6.34
N THR A 835 29.99 -8.18 -6.99
CA THR A 835 29.43 -8.66 -8.25
C THR A 835 30.50 -8.69 -9.34
N ARG A 836 31.26 -7.59 -9.51
CA ARG A 836 32.34 -7.54 -10.51
C ARG A 836 33.40 -8.59 -10.26
N GLN A 837 33.81 -8.80 -9.01
CA GLN A 837 34.80 -9.82 -8.65
C GLN A 837 34.28 -11.24 -8.91
N LEU A 838 33.03 -11.53 -8.57
CA LEU A 838 32.41 -12.83 -8.80
C LEU A 838 32.30 -13.15 -10.28
N LEU A 839 31.75 -12.24 -11.08
CA LEU A 839 31.58 -12.45 -12.53
C LEU A 839 32.94 -12.56 -13.25
N THR A 840 33.94 -11.76 -12.85
CA THR A 840 35.30 -11.88 -13.39
C THR A 840 35.88 -13.28 -13.14
N ARG A 841 35.74 -13.79 -11.91
CA ARG A 841 36.22 -15.13 -11.55
C ARG A 841 35.53 -16.22 -12.35
N TYR A 842 34.21 -16.14 -12.47
CA TYR A 842 33.40 -17.10 -13.23
C TYR A 842 33.83 -17.15 -14.71
N LEU A 843 33.97 -15.99 -15.35
CA LEU A 843 34.38 -15.89 -16.75
C LEU A 843 35.82 -16.36 -16.97
N HIS A 844 36.76 -16.03 -16.08
CA HIS A 844 38.15 -16.51 -16.18
C HIS A 844 38.29 -18.03 -15.97
N LYS A 845 37.27 -18.70 -15.41
CA LYS A 845 37.18 -20.16 -15.34
C LYS A 845 36.51 -20.80 -16.56
N GLY A 846 36.19 -20.00 -17.59
CA GLY A 846 35.66 -20.46 -18.87
C GLY A 846 34.14 -20.53 -18.97
N GLY A 847 33.43 -19.96 -17.99
CA GLY A 847 31.97 -19.78 -18.02
C GLY A 847 31.51 -18.79 -19.09
N SER A 848 30.20 -18.66 -19.30
CA SER A 848 29.63 -17.75 -20.31
C SER A 848 28.56 -16.84 -19.72
N LEU A 849 28.44 -15.61 -20.20
CA LEU A 849 27.55 -14.61 -19.60
C LEU A 849 26.63 -13.95 -20.64
N LEU A 850 25.33 -13.99 -20.39
CA LEU A 850 24.40 -12.98 -20.89
C LEU A 850 24.22 -11.92 -19.81
N VAL A 851 24.34 -10.66 -20.18
CA VAL A 851 23.99 -9.53 -19.33
C VAL A 851 23.11 -8.55 -20.10
N SER A 852 21.96 -8.19 -19.54
CA SER A 852 21.01 -7.29 -20.20
C SER A 852 20.43 -6.25 -19.24
N GLY A 853 20.48 -4.98 -19.65
CA GLY A 853 19.94 -3.88 -18.85
C GLY A 853 20.14 -2.53 -19.51
N SER A 854 19.33 -1.55 -19.10
CA SER A 854 19.33 -0.20 -19.70
C SER A 854 20.55 0.64 -19.31
N TYR A 855 21.21 0.32 -18.19
CA TYR A 855 22.23 1.17 -17.56
C TYR A 855 23.55 0.43 -17.25
N ILE A 856 23.84 -0.64 -17.99
CA ILE A 856 25.04 -1.46 -17.77
C ILE A 856 26.36 -0.75 -18.07
N GLY A 857 26.34 0.33 -18.84
CA GLY A 857 27.49 1.18 -19.17
C GLY A 857 27.45 2.56 -18.51
N SER A 858 26.29 3.24 -18.46
CA SER A 858 26.18 4.59 -17.87
C SER A 858 26.30 4.61 -16.35
N ASP A 859 25.99 3.50 -15.67
CA ASP A 859 26.24 3.36 -14.23
C ASP A 859 27.73 3.12 -13.91
N LEU A 860 28.56 2.72 -14.88
CA LEU A 860 29.99 2.40 -14.68
C LEU A 860 30.88 3.65 -14.74
N MET A 861 30.84 4.42 -13.66
CA MET A 861 31.47 5.74 -13.57
C MET A 861 32.94 5.68 -13.17
N GLN A 862 33.32 4.76 -12.28
CA GLN A 862 34.68 4.69 -11.72
C GLN A 862 35.68 4.02 -12.68
N LYS A 863 36.99 4.26 -12.49
CA LYS A 863 38.03 3.73 -13.39
C LYS A 863 38.09 2.21 -13.42
N ASP A 864 37.98 1.57 -12.27
CA ASP A 864 37.94 0.12 -12.11
C ASP A 864 36.63 -0.49 -12.62
N GLU A 865 35.52 0.24 -12.51
CA GLU A 865 34.23 -0.11 -13.13
C GLU A 865 34.33 -0.13 -14.67
N ARG A 866 34.93 0.90 -15.26
CA ARG A 866 35.17 0.97 -16.72
C ARG A 866 36.15 -0.10 -17.21
N ARG A 867 37.16 -0.45 -16.40
CA ARG A 867 38.05 -1.59 -16.68
C ARG A 867 37.29 -2.91 -16.67
N PHE A 868 36.38 -3.12 -15.71
CA PHE A 868 35.53 -4.31 -15.71
C PHE A 868 34.70 -4.43 -17.00
N ALA A 869 34.06 -3.35 -17.45
CA ALA A 869 33.36 -3.35 -18.75
C ALA A 869 34.30 -3.71 -19.92
N THR A 870 35.47 -3.06 -19.98
CA THR A 870 36.40 -3.18 -21.12
C THR A 870 37.09 -4.53 -21.16
N ASP A 871 37.62 -4.97 -20.02
CA ASP A 871 38.54 -6.11 -19.91
C ASP A 871 37.81 -7.43 -19.67
N VAL A 872 36.62 -7.38 -19.04
CA VAL A 872 35.84 -8.56 -18.63
C VAL A 872 34.56 -8.69 -19.45
N LEU A 873 33.72 -7.66 -19.50
CA LEU A 873 32.48 -7.71 -20.30
C LEU A 873 32.70 -7.42 -21.80
N LYS A 874 33.91 -6.99 -22.16
CA LYS A 874 34.40 -6.76 -23.52
C LYS A 874 33.69 -5.63 -24.30
N TYR A 875 33.25 -4.58 -23.62
CA TYR A 875 32.69 -3.39 -24.28
C TYR A 875 33.17 -2.06 -23.66
N ILE A 876 32.97 -0.97 -24.39
CA ILE A 876 33.24 0.41 -23.97
C ILE A 876 31.91 1.16 -23.91
N PRO A 877 31.53 1.75 -22.75
CA PRO A 877 30.37 2.64 -22.67
C PRO A 877 30.54 3.87 -23.57
N ALA A 878 29.52 4.19 -24.37
CA ALA A 878 29.59 5.23 -25.40
C ALA A 878 28.38 6.19 -25.40
N GLY A 879 27.74 6.38 -24.25
CA GLY A 879 26.56 7.23 -24.07
C GLY A 879 25.27 6.45 -24.08
N THR A 880 24.15 7.09 -24.42
CA THR A 880 22.81 6.48 -24.42
C THR A 880 22.11 6.71 -25.75
N ALA A 881 21.18 5.83 -26.10
CA ALA A 881 20.29 5.98 -27.24
C ALA A 881 18.99 6.72 -26.86
N ARG A 882 19.05 7.65 -25.89
CA ARG A 882 17.89 8.43 -25.43
C ARG A 882 17.19 9.17 -26.59
N SER A 883 17.96 9.72 -27.52
CA SER A 883 17.44 10.46 -28.68
C SER A 883 16.89 9.57 -29.80
N ASP A 884 17.06 8.25 -29.72
CA ASP A 884 16.53 7.32 -30.70
C ASP A 884 15.06 7.00 -30.37
N SER A 885 14.12 7.47 -31.19
CA SER A 885 12.68 7.26 -30.99
C SER A 885 12.20 5.87 -31.44
N THR A 886 13.07 5.03 -32.01
CA THR A 886 12.66 3.71 -32.49
C THR A 886 12.35 2.77 -31.34
N THR A 887 11.32 1.95 -31.52
CA THR A 887 10.82 0.97 -30.54
C THR A 887 11.29 -0.44 -30.87
N TYR A 888 12.46 -0.57 -31.51
CA TYR A 888 13.02 -1.85 -31.89
C TYR A 888 14.55 -1.81 -31.91
N VAL A 889 15.14 -3.00 -31.83
CA VAL A 889 16.58 -3.26 -32.01
C VAL A 889 16.74 -4.28 -33.13
N ARG A 890 17.78 -4.16 -33.95
CA ARG A 890 18.15 -5.16 -34.95
C ARG A 890 19.31 -5.99 -34.45
N GLY A 891 19.22 -7.30 -34.57
CA GLY A 891 20.27 -8.24 -34.16
C GLY A 891 19.79 -9.68 -34.31
N LEU A 892 20.70 -10.65 -34.34
CA LEU A 892 20.35 -12.09 -34.46
C LEU A 892 19.51 -12.44 -35.69
N ASN A 893 19.60 -11.63 -36.77
CA ASN A 893 18.71 -11.69 -37.93
C ASN A 893 17.21 -11.47 -37.61
N LEU A 894 16.94 -10.69 -36.55
CA LEU A 894 15.61 -10.32 -36.07
C LEU A 894 15.45 -8.79 -36.02
N VAL A 895 14.20 -8.35 -36.09
CA VAL A 895 13.76 -7.03 -35.62
C VAL A 895 13.07 -7.25 -34.28
N ILE A 896 13.72 -6.83 -33.21
CA ILE A 896 13.33 -7.11 -31.83
C ILE A 896 12.57 -5.91 -31.29
N PRO A 897 11.24 -5.96 -31.12
CA PRO A 897 10.48 -4.84 -30.59
C PRO A 897 10.75 -4.68 -29.09
N ILE A 898 11.06 -3.46 -28.65
CA ILE A 898 11.37 -3.13 -27.26
C ILE A 898 10.46 -2.01 -26.75
N ARG A 899 10.14 -2.07 -25.46
CA ARG A 899 9.26 -1.09 -24.82
C ARG A 899 10.01 0.20 -24.45
N ARG A 900 9.83 1.26 -25.25
CA ARG A 900 10.43 2.58 -25.01
C ARG A 900 9.53 3.55 -24.26
N THR A 901 8.23 3.26 -24.20
CA THR A 901 7.21 4.13 -23.58
C THR A 901 6.56 3.44 -22.38
N PRO A 902 6.17 4.19 -21.33
CA PRO A 902 5.46 3.63 -20.17
C PRO A 902 4.14 2.95 -20.57
N SER A 903 3.84 1.81 -19.95
CA SER A 903 2.64 1.00 -20.23
C SER A 903 2.24 0.17 -19.00
N ALA A 904 1.07 -0.47 -19.04
CA ALA A 904 0.63 -1.36 -17.97
C ALA A 904 1.29 -2.74 -18.02
N GLU A 905 1.83 -3.12 -19.19
CA GLU A 905 2.36 -4.46 -19.47
C GLU A 905 3.86 -4.60 -19.17
N GLY A 906 4.56 -3.50 -18.93
CA GLY A 906 5.99 -3.49 -18.59
C GLY A 906 6.56 -2.08 -18.47
N TYR A 907 7.68 -1.95 -17.76
CA TYR A 907 8.35 -0.66 -17.55
C TYR A 907 8.95 -0.12 -18.86
N ALA A 908 9.19 1.19 -18.91
CA ALA A 908 9.77 1.86 -20.07
C ALA A 908 11.30 1.85 -20.02
N VAL A 909 11.92 1.53 -21.16
CA VAL A 909 13.35 1.69 -21.37
C VAL A 909 13.56 3.05 -22.04
N THR A 910 13.82 4.11 -21.27
CA THR A 910 13.84 5.49 -21.78
C THR A 910 15.23 5.91 -22.31
N ALA A 911 16.31 5.56 -21.61
CA ALA A 911 17.67 5.93 -21.97
C ALA A 911 18.64 4.72 -21.94
N PRO A 912 18.45 3.72 -22.81
CA PRO A 912 19.28 2.54 -22.88
C PRO A 912 20.68 2.90 -23.36
N ASP A 913 21.66 2.16 -22.86
CA ASP A 913 23.06 2.44 -23.13
C ASP A 913 23.46 2.07 -24.56
N VAL A 914 24.39 2.85 -25.09
CA VAL A 914 25.17 2.53 -26.28
C VAL A 914 26.50 1.96 -25.81
N ILE A 915 26.82 0.74 -26.23
CA ILE A 915 28.06 0.05 -25.86
C ILE A 915 28.79 -0.44 -27.09
N LEU A 916 30.08 -0.13 -27.19
CA LEU A 916 30.90 -0.45 -28.36
C LEU A 916 31.84 -1.63 -28.07
N PRO A 917 32.18 -2.48 -29.07
CA PRO A 917 33.15 -3.55 -28.88
C PRO A 917 34.50 -3.04 -28.39
N SER A 918 35.10 -3.67 -27.36
CA SER A 918 36.37 -3.21 -26.78
C SER A 918 37.64 -3.75 -27.46
N GLY A 919 37.56 -4.80 -28.28
CA GLY A 919 38.75 -5.44 -28.84
C GLY A 919 38.49 -6.55 -29.85
N LYS A 920 39.54 -7.35 -30.12
CA LYS A 920 39.49 -8.49 -31.04
C LYS A 920 38.49 -9.54 -30.55
N ASN A 921 37.83 -10.22 -31.49
CA ASN A 921 36.78 -11.22 -31.24
C ASN A 921 35.53 -10.67 -30.56
N THR A 922 35.41 -9.36 -30.39
CA THR A 922 34.15 -8.70 -30.02
C THR A 922 33.57 -7.96 -31.22
N PHE A 923 32.26 -8.07 -31.44
CA PHE A 923 31.54 -7.34 -32.47
C PHE A 923 30.20 -6.81 -31.95
N SER A 924 29.64 -5.83 -32.65
CA SER A 924 28.29 -5.33 -32.34
C SER A 924 27.26 -6.37 -32.77
N ALA A 925 26.57 -6.98 -31.81
CA ALA A 925 25.55 -8.00 -32.08
C ALA A 925 24.16 -7.39 -32.27
N PHE A 926 23.95 -6.18 -31.75
CA PHE A 926 22.69 -5.47 -31.78
C PHE A 926 22.89 -4.01 -32.17
N ALA A 927 21.90 -3.41 -32.84
CA ALA A 927 21.87 -1.99 -33.17
C ALA A 927 20.48 -1.40 -32.96
N TYR A 928 20.40 -0.24 -32.34
CA TYR A 928 19.17 0.56 -32.30
C TYR A 928 18.79 1.00 -33.72
N GLY A 929 17.55 1.48 -33.91
CA GLY A 929 17.06 1.87 -35.23
C GLY A 929 17.90 2.97 -35.89
N GLY A 930 18.49 3.87 -35.11
CA GLY A 930 19.44 4.90 -35.55
C GLY A 930 20.85 4.40 -35.89
N GLY A 931 21.12 3.11 -35.77
CA GLY A 931 22.40 2.47 -36.13
C GLY A 931 23.46 2.45 -35.02
N LEU A 932 23.19 3.06 -33.86
CA LEU A 932 24.05 2.98 -32.68
C LEU A 932 24.05 1.55 -32.12
N SER A 933 25.20 1.09 -31.62
CA SER A 933 25.33 -0.26 -31.07
C SER A 933 24.49 -0.42 -29.81
N ALA A 934 23.58 -1.39 -29.83
CA ALA A 934 22.68 -1.73 -28.72
C ALA A 934 23.21 -2.92 -27.89
N GLY A 935 24.33 -3.50 -28.28
CA GLY A 935 24.89 -4.66 -27.60
C GLY A 935 26.03 -5.31 -28.36
N THR A 936 26.92 -5.96 -27.61
CA THR A 936 28.14 -6.57 -28.11
C THR A 936 28.18 -8.06 -27.81
N ALA A 937 28.82 -8.83 -28.68
CA ALA A 937 29.11 -10.25 -28.45
C ALA A 937 30.62 -10.49 -28.54
N TYR A 938 31.18 -11.16 -27.54
CA TYR A 938 32.56 -11.62 -27.48
C TYR A 938 32.63 -13.13 -27.67
N ALA A 939 33.35 -13.56 -28.70
CA ALA A 939 33.56 -14.96 -29.07
C ALA A 939 35.00 -15.41 -28.75
N GLY A 940 35.38 -15.32 -27.47
CA GLY A 940 36.69 -15.77 -27.00
C GLY A 940 36.83 -17.30 -26.96
N HIS A 941 38.07 -17.77 -27.03
CA HIS A 941 38.41 -19.17 -26.72
C HIS A 941 38.44 -19.42 -25.20
N ASP A 942 38.69 -18.36 -24.43
CA ASP A 942 38.66 -18.35 -22.97
C ASP A 942 37.21 -18.43 -22.46
N TYR A 943 36.40 -17.43 -22.80
CA TYR A 943 34.98 -17.34 -22.43
C TYR A 943 34.17 -16.57 -23.47
N ARG A 944 32.84 -16.57 -23.30
CA ARG A 944 31.92 -15.83 -24.18
C ARG A 944 31.01 -14.90 -23.38
N VAL A 945 30.74 -13.72 -23.93
CA VAL A 945 29.85 -12.72 -23.33
C VAL A 945 28.92 -12.17 -24.40
N ILE A 946 27.64 -12.03 -24.07
CA ILE A 946 26.71 -11.14 -24.77
C ILE A 946 26.29 -10.07 -23.75
N ALA A 947 26.54 -8.81 -24.09
CA ALA A 947 26.09 -7.66 -23.32
C ALA A 947 25.07 -6.87 -24.14
N MET A 948 23.91 -6.60 -23.56
CA MET A 948 22.81 -5.84 -24.17
C MET A 948 22.58 -4.56 -23.39
N GLY A 949 22.68 -3.40 -24.07
CA GLY A 949 22.40 -2.08 -23.52
C GLY A 949 20.90 -1.80 -23.31
N PHE A 950 20.06 -2.82 -23.51
CA PHE A 950 18.64 -2.81 -23.22
C PHE A 950 18.25 -4.11 -22.47
N PRO A 951 17.23 -4.08 -21.60
CA PRO A 951 16.77 -5.25 -20.88
C PRO A 951 16.11 -6.28 -21.80
N PHE A 952 16.39 -7.57 -21.59
CA PHE A 952 15.78 -8.64 -22.38
C PHE A 952 14.27 -8.77 -22.13
N GLU A 953 13.83 -8.58 -20.89
CA GLU A 953 12.42 -8.57 -20.47
C GLU A 953 11.61 -7.39 -21.06
N SER A 954 12.28 -6.40 -21.65
CA SER A 954 11.61 -5.29 -22.34
C SER A 954 11.11 -5.66 -23.74
N ILE A 955 11.49 -6.82 -24.27
CA ILE A 955 11.06 -7.32 -25.57
C ILE A 955 9.56 -7.66 -25.52
N THR A 956 8.77 -6.97 -26.33
CA THR A 956 7.30 -6.96 -26.18
C THR A 956 6.61 -8.17 -26.81
N GLU A 957 7.24 -8.84 -27.76
CA GLU A 957 6.65 -9.97 -28.50
C GLU A 957 7.27 -11.29 -28.02
N SER A 958 6.43 -12.19 -27.47
CA SER A 958 6.91 -13.44 -26.86
C SER A 958 7.60 -14.39 -27.83
N SER A 959 7.11 -14.51 -29.07
CA SER A 959 7.71 -15.30 -30.14
C SER A 959 9.13 -14.81 -30.48
N THR A 960 9.27 -13.51 -30.73
CA THR A 960 10.56 -12.87 -31.03
C THR A 960 11.53 -12.97 -29.85
N ARG A 961 11.04 -12.80 -28.63
CA ARG A 961 11.84 -12.98 -27.41
C ARG A 961 12.38 -14.40 -27.27
N GLY A 962 11.53 -15.41 -27.45
CA GLY A 962 11.94 -16.83 -27.46
C GLY A 962 12.99 -17.17 -28.53
N MET A 963 12.82 -16.67 -29.76
CA MET A 963 13.81 -16.84 -30.84
C MET A 963 15.15 -16.17 -30.49
N ALA A 964 15.12 -14.96 -29.92
CA ALA A 964 16.32 -14.25 -29.48
C ALA A 964 17.06 -15.03 -28.38
N MET A 965 16.35 -15.52 -27.35
CA MET A 965 16.96 -16.33 -26.29
C MET A 965 17.63 -17.58 -26.86
N GLY A 966 16.99 -18.30 -27.78
CA GLY A 966 17.59 -19.49 -28.39
C GLY A 966 18.83 -19.19 -29.24
N ALA A 967 18.91 -18.05 -29.91
CA ALA A 967 20.13 -17.63 -30.61
C ALA A 967 21.25 -17.22 -29.63
N ILE A 968 20.91 -16.55 -28.53
CA ILE A 968 21.84 -16.14 -27.47
C ILE A 968 22.45 -17.37 -26.78
N ILE A 969 21.62 -18.33 -26.35
CA ILE A 969 22.10 -19.54 -25.67
C ILE A 969 23.06 -20.30 -26.59
N ARG A 970 22.69 -20.56 -27.86
CA ARG A 970 23.56 -21.23 -28.82
C ARG A 970 24.91 -20.54 -28.98
N PHE A 971 24.92 -19.21 -29.14
CA PHE A 971 26.17 -18.46 -29.22
C PHE A 971 27.04 -18.63 -27.96
N LEU A 972 26.44 -18.62 -26.78
CA LEU A 972 27.18 -18.71 -25.52
C LEU A 972 27.63 -20.14 -25.18
N THR A 973 26.87 -21.17 -25.57
CA THR A 973 27.14 -22.55 -25.14
C THR A 973 27.82 -23.42 -26.19
N ASP A 974 27.68 -23.11 -27.48
CA ASP A 974 28.16 -23.97 -28.57
C ASP A 974 29.56 -23.52 -28.98
N LYS A 975 30.58 -23.99 -28.24
CA LYS A 975 31.98 -23.59 -28.42
C LYS A 975 32.56 -24.02 -29.77
#